data_AF-A0A5N5QIP8-F1
#
_entry.id   AF-A0A5N5QIP8-F1
#
_cell.length_a   1.000
_cell.length_b   1.000
_cell.length_c   1.000
_cell.angle_alpha   90.00
_cell.angle_beta   90.00
_cell.angle_gamma   90.00
#
_symmetry.space_group_name_H-M   'P 1'
#
loop_
_entity.id
_entity.type
_entity.pdbx_description
1 polymer ?
#
loop_
_entity_poly.entity_id
_entity_poly.type
_entity_poly.pdbx_seq_one_letter_code
_entity_poly.pdbx_strand_id
1 'polypeptide(L)'
;MPEPRLPLPVDFDAGLNSSTAWKKHLSITDAEPSPPSPPCEQKPILARAIRDVAGNEENRELDLKAGENVEILNPHLGDDWSLARKPSGDMGLVPCDCYVAINDFSSSSFTPQSSRITSPGDGPIKMQSTGESIITSSLNSIRRSVLSGRSLNRFSHFVTTGAEDWILHGHQTADNQSPKHERFKSDSTLDGSDLGVSTVTDADWHYVETGPTWRQKTPPFRVLVHSPSKCSSVTGAFTLYSVTSIFQPEGSDNPTVPPGVPFLRPELVAQSSSSTRITVHRRFSHFAFLHTALTRKLPGIALPPLPAKQYAGRFQDEFVEARRGDLEKWLGRVARHPVARYSEVLTFFLGCESDLEWKRLLPRYLNTLPAGPAFYAHVFHPEFNLDVEECAHVVERFEKHVKAVDGRVGVLRSVMGGFREARNVMSGAQRELSMAFLGLISEGNKDKNDEHEDSGLNGHASIDRCVNDEGAWCWHDQCEDCLQMTKGLQKMAECMQLVADLHEDSARRSMLNVHDMMKDASNPSLVYAPLVDTHKSALERYQENEEDSGKDNATEIAGRCETVLNTTMAEFDTYHAQRGEDFTQIAVEYLDSEIELYEQVLQKLKAARRVFTPEGAADLPSGPRKPSIYEKHLCEAGPRPSVLLPQPTAHVYDAAPIRPMSAVGMLIDGLAGSGSGFRDAERGSGLKFWS
;
A
#
# COMPACT_ATOMS: atom_id res chain seq x y z
N MET A 1 18.38 -20.99 -52.59
CA MET A 1 16.92 -21.17 -52.62
C MET A 1 16.30 -20.51 -51.40
N PRO A 2 15.98 -19.22 -51.49
CA PRO A 2 14.84 -18.64 -50.80
C PRO A 2 13.86 -17.97 -51.79
N GLU A 3 12.68 -17.57 -51.26
CA GLU A 3 11.53 -16.84 -51.86
C GLU A 3 10.28 -17.66 -52.22
N PRO A 4 9.07 -17.06 -52.25
CA PRO A 4 8.47 -16.07 -51.32
C PRO A 4 6.96 -16.34 -51.07
N ARG A 5 6.29 -15.55 -50.19
CA ARG A 5 4.95 -14.90 -50.38
C ARG A 5 4.19 -14.56 -49.07
N LEU A 6 3.87 -13.27 -48.94
CA LEU A 6 2.76 -12.63 -48.19
C LEU A 6 1.39 -12.91 -48.90
N PRO A 7 0.20 -12.39 -48.48
CA PRO A 7 -0.27 -11.73 -47.24
C PRO A 7 -1.61 -12.31 -46.68
N LEU A 8 -2.11 -11.73 -45.58
CA LEU A 8 -3.46 -11.90 -45.00
C LEU A 8 -4.61 -11.55 -45.96
N PRO A 9 -5.84 -11.94 -45.61
CA PRO A 9 -6.95 -10.99 -45.60
C PRO A 9 -7.60 -10.86 -44.22
N VAL A 10 -7.94 -9.61 -43.94
CA VAL A 10 -8.84 -9.14 -42.90
C VAL A 10 -10.26 -9.39 -43.39
N ASP A 11 -11.14 -9.91 -42.55
CA ASP A 11 -12.52 -9.43 -42.49
C ASP A 11 -13.04 -9.53 -41.06
N PHE A 12 -13.70 -8.43 -40.70
CA PHE A 12 -14.21 -8.04 -39.41
C PHE A 12 -15.71 -8.37 -39.42
N ASP A 13 -16.24 -9.03 -38.39
CA ASP A 13 -17.54 -8.60 -37.87
C ASP A 13 -17.73 -8.96 -36.40
N ALA A 14 -18.31 -8.01 -35.69
CA ALA A 14 -18.56 -8.00 -34.27
C ALA A 14 -19.80 -8.84 -33.92
N GLY A 15 -19.77 -9.48 -32.75
CA GLY A 15 -20.91 -10.21 -32.23
C GLY A 15 -20.71 -10.60 -30.78
N LEU A 16 -20.98 -9.65 -29.88
CA LEU A 16 -21.27 -9.90 -28.47
C LEU A 16 -22.23 -11.09 -28.32
N ASN A 17 -21.81 -12.13 -27.60
CA ASN A 17 -22.62 -12.77 -26.56
C ASN A 17 -21.77 -13.74 -25.75
N SER A 18 -21.49 -13.31 -24.53
CA SER A 18 -21.17 -14.13 -23.37
C SER A 18 -22.24 -15.22 -23.17
N SER A 19 -21.78 -16.41 -22.74
CA SER A 19 -22.57 -17.60 -22.37
C SER A 19 -22.75 -18.62 -23.51
N THR A 20 -21.75 -19.48 -23.73
CA THR A 20 -21.92 -20.90 -24.13
C THR A 20 -20.56 -21.57 -24.30
N ALA A 21 -20.06 -22.21 -23.24
CA ALA A 21 -18.89 -23.10 -23.34
C ALA A 21 -19.07 -24.38 -22.54
N TRP A 22 -20.27 -24.96 -22.52
CA TRP A 22 -20.50 -26.33 -22.02
C TRP A 22 -21.56 -27.05 -22.85
N LYS A 23 -21.20 -27.46 -24.07
CA LYS A 23 -21.86 -28.55 -24.82
C LYS A 23 -20.81 -29.36 -25.58
N LYS A 24 -20.02 -30.17 -24.87
CA LYS A 24 -19.41 -31.40 -25.38
C LYS A 24 -18.65 -32.15 -24.27
N HIS A 25 -19.39 -32.83 -23.41
CA HIS A 25 -19.03 -34.18 -22.99
C HIS A 25 -20.24 -34.75 -22.26
N LEU A 26 -20.81 -35.82 -22.81
CA LEU A 26 -21.69 -36.84 -22.20
C LEU A 26 -22.64 -37.38 -23.27
N SER A 27 -22.14 -38.39 -23.99
CA SER A 27 -22.94 -39.41 -24.65
C SER A 27 -22.34 -40.76 -24.27
N ILE A 28 -23.14 -41.54 -23.55
CA ILE A 28 -23.00 -42.95 -23.12
C ILE A 28 -23.32 -43.81 -24.38
N THR A 29 -22.73 -44.96 -24.74
CA THR A 29 -22.48 -46.27 -24.09
C THR A 29 -21.72 -47.18 -25.10
N ASP A 30 -20.87 -48.11 -24.64
CA ASP A 30 -20.84 -49.57 -24.98
C ASP A 30 -19.43 -50.22 -24.89
N ALA A 31 -19.42 -51.40 -24.24
CA ALA A 31 -18.38 -52.46 -24.15
C ALA A 31 -17.34 -52.44 -22.99
N GLU A 32 -17.39 -53.50 -22.16
CA GLU A 32 -16.50 -53.89 -21.03
C GLU A 32 -15.24 -54.71 -21.48
N PRO A 33 -14.29 -55.15 -20.60
CA PRO A 33 -13.72 -54.57 -19.36
C PRO A 33 -12.17 -54.71 -19.22
N SER A 34 -11.52 -53.90 -18.38
CA SER A 34 -10.38 -54.30 -17.51
C SER A 34 -10.10 -53.21 -16.46
N PRO A 35 -9.70 -53.54 -15.21
CA PRO A 35 -9.88 -52.63 -14.08
C PRO A 35 -8.67 -51.71 -13.86
N PRO A 36 -8.90 -50.44 -13.55
CA PRO A 36 -7.99 -49.69 -12.70
C PRO A 36 -8.72 -49.20 -11.43
N SER A 37 -8.18 -49.61 -10.28
CA SER A 37 -8.25 -49.04 -8.92
C SER A 37 -9.47 -48.21 -8.48
N PRO A 38 -10.10 -48.50 -7.33
CA PRO A 38 -11.26 -47.74 -6.86
C PRO A 38 -10.91 -46.26 -6.63
N PRO A 39 -11.75 -45.29 -7.08
CA PRO A 39 -11.60 -43.90 -6.70
C PRO A 39 -11.88 -43.77 -5.20
N CYS A 40 -11.01 -43.03 -4.51
CA CYS A 40 -11.13 -42.72 -3.09
C CYS A 40 -12.46 -42.00 -2.83
N GLU A 41 -13.45 -42.71 -2.26
CA GLU A 41 -14.66 -42.11 -1.71
C GLU A 41 -14.25 -41.19 -0.55
N GLN A 42 -14.11 -39.89 -0.82
CA GLN A 42 -13.94 -38.90 0.22
C GLN A 42 -15.24 -38.86 1.02
N LYS A 43 -15.15 -39.21 2.31
CA LYS A 43 -16.28 -39.24 3.23
C LYS A 43 -16.93 -37.83 3.25
N PRO A 44 -18.26 -37.72 3.09
CA PRO A 44 -18.93 -36.42 3.08
C PRO A 44 -18.65 -35.68 4.40
N ILE A 45 -18.31 -34.40 4.28
CA ILE A 45 -17.98 -33.55 5.43
C ILE A 45 -19.30 -32.98 5.96
N LEU A 46 -19.66 -33.33 7.20
CA LEU A 46 -20.81 -32.71 7.84
C LEU A 46 -20.46 -31.24 8.14
N ALA A 47 -21.33 -30.32 7.78
CA ALA A 47 -21.13 -28.89 7.92
C ALA A 47 -22.41 -28.19 8.38
N ARG A 48 -22.28 -26.95 8.87
CA ARG A 48 -23.39 -26.09 9.27
C ARG A 48 -23.33 -24.77 8.53
N ALA A 49 -24.46 -24.34 7.97
CA ALA A 49 -24.60 -23.05 7.32
C ALA A 49 -24.42 -21.91 8.35
N ILE A 50 -23.63 -20.90 8.03
CA ILE A 50 -23.38 -19.75 8.92
C ILE A 50 -24.26 -18.53 8.60
N ARG A 51 -24.95 -18.55 7.45
CA ARG A 51 -25.84 -17.49 6.97
C ARG A 51 -26.93 -18.06 6.07
N ASP A 52 -27.99 -17.28 5.88
CA ASP A 52 -29.04 -17.60 4.92
C ASP A 52 -28.51 -17.46 3.48
N VAL A 53 -28.83 -18.43 2.63
CA VAL A 53 -28.55 -18.44 1.18
C VAL A 53 -29.87 -18.68 0.47
N ALA A 54 -30.23 -17.80 -0.46
CA ALA A 54 -31.33 -18.02 -1.39
C ALA A 54 -30.74 -18.60 -2.68
N GLY A 55 -31.02 -19.87 -2.95
CA GLY A 55 -30.56 -20.59 -4.13
C GLY A 55 -31.39 -20.24 -5.35
N ASN A 56 -30.74 -20.26 -6.51
CA ASN A 56 -31.39 -20.20 -7.81
C ASN A 56 -31.52 -21.62 -8.41
N GLU A 57 -32.76 -22.07 -8.63
CA GLU A 57 -33.06 -23.38 -9.22
C GLU A 57 -32.49 -23.54 -10.64
N GLU A 58 -32.41 -22.48 -11.44
CA GLU A 58 -31.84 -22.52 -12.80
C GLU A 58 -30.34 -22.87 -12.78
N ASN A 59 -29.63 -22.48 -11.72
CA ASN A 59 -28.21 -22.74 -11.52
C ASN A 59 -27.95 -23.97 -10.63
N ARG A 60 -29.01 -24.68 -10.19
CA ARG A 60 -28.94 -25.77 -9.20
C ARG A 60 -28.27 -25.36 -7.89
N GLU A 61 -28.46 -24.11 -7.47
CA GLU A 61 -27.99 -23.61 -6.18
C GLU A 61 -29.00 -23.97 -5.09
N LEU A 62 -28.50 -24.29 -3.90
CA LEU A 62 -29.34 -24.75 -2.80
C LEU A 62 -29.72 -23.59 -1.88
N ASP A 63 -30.99 -23.47 -1.53
CA ASP A 63 -31.42 -22.61 -0.42
C ASP A 63 -30.82 -23.12 0.90
N LEU A 64 -30.33 -22.26 1.78
CA LEU A 64 -29.90 -22.64 3.13
C LEU A 64 -30.37 -21.61 4.15
N LYS A 65 -30.73 -22.08 5.34
CA LYS A 65 -30.92 -21.20 6.50
C LYS A 65 -29.73 -21.26 7.44
N ALA A 66 -29.36 -20.12 8.02
CA ALA A 66 -28.30 -20.05 9.02
C ALA A 66 -28.58 -21.04 10.17
N GLY A 67 -27.60 -21.88 10.49
CA GLY A 67 -27.70 -22.93 11.48
C GLY A 67 -28.13 -24.31 10.93
N GLU A 68 -28.54 -24.40 9.66
CA GLU A 68 -28.94 -25.66 9.02
C GLU A 68 -27.71 -26.55 8.76
N ASN A 69 -27.81 -27.85 9.04
CA ASN A 69 -26.73 -28.80 8.78
C ASN A 69 -26.82 -29.34 7.36
N VAL A 70 -25.68 -29.47 6.69
CA VAL A 70 -25.54 -30.00 5.31
C VAL A 70 -24.35 -30.93 5.20
N GLU A 71 -24.39 -31.85 4.25
CA GLU A 71 -23.25 -32.69 3.88
C GLU A 71 -22.53 -32.10 2.67
N ILE A 72 -21.26 -31.76 2.83
CA ILE A 72 -20.42 -31.32 1.72
C ILE A 72 -19.81 -32.55 1.06
N LEU A 73 -20.19 -32.77 -0.19
CA LEU A 73 -19.75 -33.91 -1.01
C LEU A 73 -18.46 -33.60 -1.75
N ASN A 74 -18.32 -32.34 -2.18
CA ASN A 74 -17.11 -31.85 -2.81
C ASN A 74 -16.90 -30.37 -2.42
N PRO A 75 -15.88 -30.07 -1.60
CA PRO A 75 -15.64 -28.71 -1.07
C PRO A 75 -14.98 -27.75 -2.08
N HIS A 76 -14.57 -28.22 -3.26
CA HIS A 76 -13.82 -27.42 -4.25
C HIS A 76 -14.33 -27.65 -5.67
N LEU A 77 -15.61 -27.36 -5.91
CA LEU A 77 -16.22 -27.43 -7.23
C LEU A 77 -16.07 -26.05 -7.92
N GLY A 78 -14.82 -25.67 -8.19
CA GLY A 78 -14.42 -24.33 -8.64
C GLY A 78 -13.95 -23.42 -7.51
N ASP A 79 -13.62 -22.16 -7.83
CA ASP A 79 -12.99 -21.23 -6.88
C ASP A 79 -13.94 -20.78 -5.75
N ASP A 80 -15.26 -20.80 -5.98
CA ASP A 80 -16.26 -20.22 -5.06
C ASP A 80 -17.41 -21.16 -4.65
N TRP A 81 -17.48 -22.39 -5.18
CA TRP A 81 -18.63 -23.29 -5.00
C TRP A 81 -18.28 -24.66 -4.43
N SER A 82 -19.16 -25.16 -3.57
CA SER A 82 -19.15 -26.51 -3.01
C SER A 82 -20.43 -27.25 -3.38
N LEU A 83 -20.32 -28.55 -3.63
CA LEU A 83 -21.51 -29.39 -3.78
C LEU A 83 -21.96 -29.88 -2.41
N ALA A 84 -23.17 -29.50 -2.04
CA ALA A 84 -23.78 -29.89 -0.77
C ALA A 84 -25.05 -30.70 -0.98
N ARG A 85 -25.37 -31.50 0.04
CA ARG A 85 -26.61 -32.25 0.15
C ARG A 85 -27.28 -31.92 1.47
N LYS A 86 -28.55 -31.54 1.41
CA LYS A 86 -29.38 -31.37 2.60
C LYS A 86 -29.78 -32.72 3.20
N PRO A 87 -30.16 -32.75 4.49
CA PRO A 87 -30.79 -33.92 5.10
C PRO A 87 -32.10 -34.33 4.41
N SER A 88 -32.79 -33.41 3.72
CA SER A 88 -33.98 -33.69 2.89
C SER A 88 -33.68 -34.54 1.65
N GLY A 89 -32.41 -34.67 1.26
CA GLY A 89 -31.96 -35.38 0.06
C GLY A 89 -31.67 -34.46 -1.13
N ASP A 90 -32.05 -33.18 -1.05
CA ASP A 90 -31.81 -32.20 -2.10
C ASP A 90 -30.30 -31.92 -2.25
N MET A 91 -29.81 -31.93 -3.48
CA MET A 91 -28.40 -31.69 -3.80
C MET A 91 -28.26 -30.47 -4.71
N GLY A 92 -27.26 -29.64 -4.42
CA GLY A 92 -27.07 -28.39 -5.10
C GLY A 92 -25.78 -27.68 -4.70
N LEU A 93 -25.48 -26.62 -5.42
CA LEU A 93 -24.30 -25.79 -5.20
C LEU A 93 -24.55 -24.82 -4.05
N VAL A 94 -23.55 -24.68 -3.18
CA VAL A 94 -23.54 -23.71 -2.09
C VAL A 94 -22.21 -22.97 -2.10
N PRO A 95 -22.19 -21.66 -1.80
CA PRO A 95 -20.93 -20.91 -1.73
C PRO A 95 -19.98 -21.49 -0.66
N CYS A 96 -18.68 -21.57 -0.97
CA CYS A 96 -17.68 -22.13 -0.04
C CYS A 96 -17.60 -21.36 1.31
N ASP A 97 -17.99 -20.09 1.31
CA ASP A 97 -17.96 -19.22 2.49
C ASP A 97 -19.25 -19.28 3.34
N CYS A 98 -20.25 -20.08 2.94
CA CYS A 98 -21.55 -20.10 3.61
C CYS A 98 -21.70 -21.20 4.67
N TYR A 99 -20.68 -22.04 4.91
CA TYR A 99 -20.72 -23.13 5.89
C TYR A 99 -19.42 -23.31 6.66
N VAL A 100 -19.49 -24.02 7.79
CA VAL A 100 -18.33 -24.48 8.58
C VAL A 100 -18.44 -25.98 8.87
N ALA A 101 -17.34 -26.72 8.79
CA ALA A 101 -17.33 -28.17 9.05
C ALA A 101 -17.56 -28.49 10.55
N ILE A 102 -18.40 -29.49 10.81
CA ILE A 102 -18.65 -30.05 12.14
C ILE A 102 -17.72 -31.26 12.32
N ASN A 103 -16.79 -31.19 13.28
CA ASN A 103 -15.96 -32.32 13.67
C ASN A 103 -16.54 -32.99 14.93
N ASP A 104 -16.96 -34.25 14.82
CA ASP A 104 -17.38 -35.06 15.97
C ASP A 104 -16.15 -35.72 16.64
N PHE A 105 -15.92 -35.43 17.93
CA PHE A 105 -14.95 -36.16 18.74
C PHE A 105 -15.57 -37.48 19.20
N SER A 106 -15.26 -38.59 18.52
CA SER A 106 -15.70 -39.92 18.95
C SER A 106 -15.00 -40.33 20.25
N SER A 107 -15.78 -40.52 21.30
CA SER A 107 -15.38 -41.06 22.59
C SER A 107 -15.00 -42.54 22.50
N SER A 108 -13.72 -42.87 22.71
CA SER A 108 -13.29 -44.26 22.91
C SER A 108 -13.62 -44.70 24.35
N SER A 109 -14.31 -45.83 24.43
CA SER A 109 -14.96 -46.41 25.60
C SER A 109 -13.97 -47.05 26.58
N PHE A 110 -14.08 -46.75 27.88
CA PHE A 110 -13.67 -47.65 28.96
C PHE A 110 -14.75 -47.67 30.05
N THR A 111 -15.21 -48.87 30.37
CA THR A 111 -16.31 -49.21 31.30
C THR A 111 -15.97 -48.96 32.77
N PRO A 112 -16.94 -48.57 33.62
CA PRO A 112 -16.70 -48.23 35.03
C PRO A 112 -16.89 -49.43 35.98
N GLN A 113 -16.02 -49.57 36.97
CA GLN A 113 -16.31 -50.30 38.20
C GLN A 113 -16.34 -49.35 39.39
N SER A 114 -17.40 -49.47 40.17
CA SER A 114 -17.81 -48.58 41.26
C SER A 114 -17.17 -48.99 42.59
N SER A 115 -16.56 -48.02 43.30
CA SER A 115 -16.73 -47.90 44.75
C SER A 115 -16.26 -46.54 45.29
N ARG A 116 -17.11 -46.01 46.16
CA ARG A 116 -17.24 -44.69 46.84
C ARG A 116 -16.08 -44.19 47.72
N ILE A 117 -15.98 -42.84 47.75
CA ILE A 117 -15.61 -41.89 48.85
C ILE A 117 -14.09 -41.83 49.17
N THR A 118 -13.35 -40.71 48.97
CA THR A 118 -13.44 -39.37 49.63
C THR A 118 -12.64 -38.30 48.83
N SER A 119 -13.05 -37.03 48.89
CA SER A 119 -12.53 -35.81 48.21
C SER A 119 -11.38 -35.09 48.98
N PRO A 120 -10.83 -33.92 48.56
CA PRO A 120 -10.74 -33.23 47.24
C PRO A 120 -9.30 -32.75 46.88
N GLY A 121 -9.05 -32.34 45.63
CA GLY A 121 -7.79 -31.67 45.25
C GLY A 121 -7.77 -31.27 43.77
N ASP A 122 -8.40 -30.14 43.48
CA ASP A 122 -8.62 -29.61 42.13
C ASP A 122 -7.35 -28.94 41.57
N GLY A 123 -6.89 -29.37 40.41
CA GLY A 123 -5.81 -28.73 39.67
C GLY A 123 -5.87 -29.15 38.19
N PRO A 124 -5.97 -28.22 37.23
CA PRO A 124 -6.07 -28.63 35.84
C PRO A 124 -4.70 -28.75 35.16
N ILE A 125 -4.61 -29.88 34.46
CA ILE A 125 -3.59 -30.34 33.53
C ILE A 125 -3.64 -29.52 32.23
N LYS A 126 -2.46 -29.21 31.67
CA LYS A 126 -2.22 -28.50 30.40
C LYS A 126 -2.52 -29.38 29.18
N MET A 127 -3.04 -28.77 28.10
CA MET A 127 -3.18 -29.39 26.77
C MET A 127 -2.42 -28.57 25.72
N GLN A 128 -1.63 -29.24 24.87
CA GLN A 128 -0.91 -28.66 23.73
C GLN A 128 -1.73 -28.84 22.44
N SER A 129 -1.85 -27.78 21.64
CA SER A 129 -2.16 -27.85 20.21
C SER A 129 -1.59 -26.63 19.48
N THR A 130 -1.21 -26.87 18.23
CA THR A 130 -0.45 -26.08 17.26
C THR A 130 -1.06 -24.73 16.89
N GLY A 131 -0.22 -23.67 16.84
CA GLY A 131 -0.48 -22.44 16.07
C GLY A 131 -0.68 -21.14 16.86
N GLU A 132 -0.82 -21.20 18.18
CA GLU A 132 -0.95 -20.02 19.06
C GLU A 132 0.14 -20.01 20.14
N SER A 133 1.40 -19.97 19.72
CA SER A 133 2.55 -19.98 20.65
C SER A 133 2.98 -18.57 21.10
N ILE A 134 2.05 -17.60 21.15
CA ILE A 134 2.33 -16.25 21.69
C ILE A 134 1.90 -16.16 23.16
N ILE A 135 1.00 -17.04 23.62
CA ILE A 135 0.41 -16.91 24.95
C ILE A 135 1.09 -17.86 25.97
N THR A 136 1.67 -18.99 25.56
CA THR A 136 2.01 -20.07 26.52
C THR A 136 3.38 -19.97 27.20
N SER A 137 4.36 -19.26 26.64
CA SER A 137 5.68 -19.07 27.29
C SER A 137 5.66 -18.01 28.39
N SER A 138 4.78 -17.01 28.30
CA SER A 138 4.59 -16.00 29.34
C SER A 138 3.68 -16.51 30.48
N LEU A 139 2.93 -17.58 30.29
CA LEU A 139 1.93 -18.06 31.27
C LEU A 139 2.49 -18.77 32.51
N ASN A 140 3.78 -19.10 32.57
CA ASN A 140 4.36 -19.75 33.77
C ASN A 140 4.89 -18.76 34.81
N SER A 141 5.01 -17.47 34.51
CA SER A 141 5.50 -16.44 35.45
C SER A 141 4.42 -15.43 35.89
N ILE A 142 3.18 -15.57 35.41
CA ILE A 142 2.09 -14.60 35.64
C ILE A 142 1.10 -15.17 36.68
N ARG A 143 1.59 -15.44 37.88
CA ARG A 143 0.76 -15.54 39.10
C ARG A 143 1.47 -14.83 40.24
N ARG A 144 1.42 -13.50 40.23
CA ARG A 144 1.44 -12.59 41.40
C ARG A 144 1.44 -11.14 40.91
N SER A 145 0.29 -10.63 40.49
CA SER A 145 0.01 -9.20 40.58
C SER A 145 -0.32 -8.92 42.05
N VAL A 146 0.70 -8.73 42.87
CA VAL A 146 0.55 -8.30 44.26
C VAL A 146 1.15 -6.90 44.33
N LEU A 147 0.30 -5.90 44.07
CA LEU A 147 0.20 -4.60 44.77
C LEU A 147 -0.64 -3.64 43.91
N SER A 148 -1.62 -3.00 44.54
CA SER A 148 -2.48 -1.93 44.00
C SER A 148 -3.69 -2.29 43.11
N GLY A 149 -4.42 -3.37 43.40
CA GLY A 149 -5.89 -3.47 43.22
C GLY A 149 -6.58 -3.16 41.87
N ARG A 150 -5.88 -2.76 40.80
CA ARG A 150 -6.43 -2.49 39.47
C ARG A 150 -6.03 -3.64 38.55
N SER A 151 -7.02 -4.40 38.06
CA SER A 151 -6.77 -5.40 37.02
C SER A 151 -6.39 -4.68 35.74
N LEU A 152 -5.10 -4.64 35.41
CA LEU A 152 -4.67 -4.08 34.14
C LEU A 152 -5.13 -4.96 32.99
N ASN A 153 -5.46 -4.30 31.88
CA ASN A 153 -5.78 -5.01 30.65
C ASN A 153 -4.52 -5.75 30.20
N ARG A 154 -4.49 -7.09 30.33
CA ARG A 154 -3.37 -7.96 29.92
C ARG A 154 -2.97 -7.83 28.45
N PHE A 155 -3.82 -7.19 27.65
CA PHE A 155 -3.61 -6.95 26.24
C PHE A 155 -3.19 -5.50 25.94
N SER A 156 -3.04 -4.64 26.95
CA SER A 156 -2.55 -3.28 26.71
C SER A 156 -1.11 -3.31 26.22
N HIS A 157 -0.74 -2.32 25.42
CA HIS A 157 0.60 -2.22 24.87
C HIS A 157 1.67 -2.13 25.97
N PHE A 158 1.37 -1.41 27.05
CA PHE A 158 2.23 -1.30 28.22
C PHE A 158 2.60 -2.68 28.83
N VAL A 159 1.68 -3.65 28.79
CA VAL A 159 1.95 -5.03 29.24
C VAL A 159 2.67 -5.84 28.16
N THR A 160 2.17 -5.80 26.92
CA THR A 160 2.67 -6.67 25.83
C THR A 160 4.08 -6.30 25.38
N THR A 161 4.50 -5.05 25.58
CA THR A 161 5.88 -4.59 25.35
C THR A 161 6.87 -5.03 26.42
N GLY A 162 6.39 -5.48 27.59
CA GLY A 162 7.22 -5.76 28.74
C GLY A 162 7.64 -4.53 29.55
N ALA A 163 7.09 -3.34 29.25
CA ALA A 163 7.36 -2.13 30.04
C ALA A 163 6.89 -2.28 31.49
N GLU A 164 5.71 -2.89 31.70
CA GLU A 164 5.22 -3.21 33.04
C GLU A 164 6.18 -4.12 33.81
N ASP A 165 6.57 -5.22 33.17
CA ASP A 165 7.40 -6.25 33.80
C ASP A 165 8.79 -5.69 34.13
N TRP A 166 9.32 -4.84 33.25
CA TRP A 166 10.53 -4.07 33.49
C TRP A 166 10.41 -3.15 34.71
N ILE A 167 9.34 -2.35 34.79
CA ILE A 167 9.15 -1.41 35.91
C ILE A 167 9.05 -2.18 37.24
N LEU A 168 8.24 -3.25 37.28
CA LEU A 168 7.98 -4.00 38.52
C LEU A 168 9.15 -4.89 38.95
N HIS A 169 9.78 -5.60 38.02
CA HIS A 169 10.73 -6.68 38.33
C HIS A 169 12.14 -6.44 37.78
N GLY A 170 12.31 -5.45 36.90
CA GLY A 170 13.57 -5.21 36.19
C GLY A 170 13.83 -6.29 35.14
N HIS A 171 15.10 -6.53 34.86
CA HIS A 171 15.53 -7.65 34.03
C HIS A 171 16.57 -8.49 34.76
N GLN A 172 16.19 -9.69 35.20
CA GLN A 172 17.14 -10.66 35.75
C GLN A 172 17.73 -11.47 34.60
N THR A 173 18.97 -11.19 34.23
CA THR A 173 19.76 -12.14 33.43
C THR A 173 19.96 -13.38 34.30
N ALA A 174 19.54 -14.56 33.82
CA ALA A 174 19.88 -15.82 34.50
C ALA A 174 21.39 -15.84 34.77
N ASP A 175 21.73 -16.02 36.05
CA ASP A 175 23.00 -15.68 36.68
C ASP A 175 24.25 -16.15 35.93
N ASN A 176 25.25 -15.25 35.89
CA ASN A 176 26.65 -15.55 35.62
C ASN A 176 27.20 -16.44 36.76
N GLN A 177 26.96 -17.75 36.71
CA GLN A 177 27.87 -18.69 37.37
C GLN A 177 29.18 -18.72 36.58
N SER A 178 30.11 -17.87 36.97
CA SER A 178 31.49 -17.90 36.48
C SER A 178 32.21 -19.16 37.01
N PRO A 179 32.73 -20.05 36.16
CA PRO A 179 33.90 -20.83 36.52
C PRO A 179 35.11 -19.95 36.22
N LYS A 180 35.80 -19.51 37.28
CA LYS A 180 37.15 -18.93 37.19
C LYS A 180 38.07 -19.88 36.43
N HIS A 181 38.32 -19.61 35.15
CA HIS A 181 39.58 -19.96 34.48
C HIS A 181 39.80 -19.02 33.29
N GLU A 182 40.60 -17.99 33.52
CA GLU A 182 41.25 -17.25 32.43
C GLU A 182 42.13 -18.21 31.62
N ARG A 183 41.83 -18.34 30.33
CA ARG A 183 42.81 -18.83 29.35
C ARG A 183 42.82 -17.86 28.19
N PHE A 184 43.86 -17.05 28.15
CA PHE A 184 44.30 -16.30 26.97
C PHE A 184 44.25 -17.20 25.73
N LYS A 185 43.53 -16.76 24.68
CA LYS A 185 43.67 -17.30 23.34
C LYS A 185 43.82 -16.16 22.34
N SER A 186 44.98 -16.14 21.71
CA SER A 186 45.33 -15.39 20.51
C SER A 186 44.72 -16.01 19.27
N ASP A 187 44.21 -15.12 18.42
CA ASP A 187 44.10 -15.12 16.96
C ASP A 187 43.36 -16.22 16.17
N SER A 188 42.56 -15.69 15.24
CA SER A 188 41.85 -16.23 14.07
C SER A 188 41.79 -17.74 13.81
N THR A 189 40.59 -18.32 13.99
CA THR A 189 39.98 -19.26 13.03
C THR A 189 38.44 -19.19 13.18
N LEU A 190 37.75 -18.78 12.12
CA LEU A 190 36.30 -18.90 11.98
C LEU A 190 35.97 -20.37 11.78
N ASP A 191 35.56 -21.07 12.84
CA ASP A 191 34.92 -22.37 12.72
C ASP A 191 33.52 -22.33 13.34
N GLY A 192 32.56 -22.73 12.53
CA GLY A 192 31.14 -22.67 12.82
C GLY A 192 30.70 -23.91 13.58
N SER A 193 30.67 -23.83 14.90
CA SER A 193 29.90 -24.77 15.71
C SER A 193 29.50 -24.17 17.06
N ASP A 194 28.19 -24.17 17.29
CA ASP A 194 27.51 -24.04 18.58
C ASP A 194 27.38 -22.63 19.21
N LEU A 195 26.44 -21.84 18.67
CA LEU A 195 25.85 -20.67 19.35
C LEU A 195 24.38 -20.97 19.65
N GLY A 196 24.14 -21.71 20.72
CA GLY A 196 22.86 -21.73 21.42
C GLY A 196 22.82 -20.61 22.47
N VAL A 197 21.63 -20.04 22.67
CA VAL A 197 21.30 -18.94 23.59
C VAL A 197 21.64 -17.54 23.07
N SER A 198 20.65 -16.65 23.22
CA SER A 198 20.63 -15.24 22.85
C SER A 198 21.85 -14.47 23.38
N THR A 199 22.93 -14.42 22.61
CA THR A 199 24.06 -13.52 22.90
C THR A 199 23.60 -12.10 22.58
N VAL A 200 23.41 -11.28 23.62
CA VAL A 200 23.16 -9.84 23.49
C VAL A 200 24.30 -9.25 22.66
N THR A 201 23.95 -8.58 21.57
CA THR A 201 24.91 -7.97 20.63
C THR A 201 24.99 -6.47 20.87
N ASP A 202 26.01 -5.79 20.34
CA ASP A 202 26.08 -4.31 20.43
C ASP A 202 24.83 -3.63 19.81
N ALA A 203 24.20 -4.27 18.83
CA ALA A 203 22.98 -3.78 18.20
C ALA A 203 21.74 -3.81 19.13
N ASP A 204 21.77 -4.59 20.22
CA ASP A 204 20.67 -4.63 21.20
C ASP A 204 20.79 -3.50 22.26
N TRP A 205 21.94 -2.80 22.34
CA TRP A 205 22.14 -1.67 23.25
C TRP A 205 21.73 -0.35 22.59
N HIS A 206 20.89 0.44 23.25
CA HIS A 206 20.35 1.69 22.73
C HIS A 206 20.66 2.86 23.67
N TYR A 207 20.85 4.05 23.12
CA TYR A 207 21.21 5.23 23.91
C TYR A 207 20.27 6.40 23.55
N VAL A 208 19.74 7.04 24.57
CA VAL A 208 18.99 8.30 24.50
C VAL A 208 19.93 9.42 24.94
N GLU A 209 19.98 10.52 24.18
CA GLU A 209 20.82 11.68 24.46
C GLU A 209 20.06 12.75 25.27
N THR A 210 20.76 13.83 25.63
CA THR A 210 20.18 15.00 26.30
C THR A 210 19.17 15.71 25.41
N GLY A 211 17.97 15.96 25.95
CA GLY A 211 16.81 16.35 25.14
C GLY A 211 16.30 15.10 24.42
N PRO A 212 15.50 14.26 25.10
CA PRO A 212 15.38 12.82 24.89
C PRO A 212 15.23 12.46 23.41
N THR A 213 16.35 12.13 22.79
CA THR A 213 16.49 11.83 21.36
C THR A 213 17.35 10.58 21.20
N TRP A 214 17.08 9.74 20.21
CA TRP A 214 17.91 8.55 20.00
C TRP A 214 19.28 8.90 19.45
N ARG A 215 20.33 8.35 20.08
CA ARG A 215 21.68 8.38 19.51
C ARG A 215 21.72 7.58 18.22
N GLN A 216 22.25 8.20 17.19
CA GLN A 216 22.49 7.57 15.90
C GLN A 216 23.79 6.75 15.92
N LYS A 217 23.69 5.41 15.80
CA LYS A 217 24.88 4.52 15.74
C LYS A 217 25.45 4.35 14.33
N THR A 218 24.59 4.45 13.32
CA THR A 218 24.96 4.27 11.91
C THR A 218 24.38 5.43 11.09
N PRO A 219 25.03 5.88 10.02
CA PRO A 219 24.47 6.92 9.15
C PRO A 219 23.20 6.44 8.44
N PRO A 220 22.28 7.35 8.07
CA PRO A 220 21.13 7.00 7.26
C PRO A 220 21.57 6.51 5.87
N PHE A 221 20.82 5.57 5.32
CA PHE A 221 21.03 5.04 3.97
C PHE A 221 19.70 4.95 3.23
N ARG A 222 19.75 4.91 1.90
CA ARG A 222 18.55 4.81 1.06
C ARG A 222 18.29 3.37 0.68
N VAL A 223 17.02 3.03 0.51
CA VAL A 223 16.57 1.72 0.04
C VAL A 223 15.66 1.90 -1.17
N LEU A 224 15.77 0.98 -2.11
CA LEU A 224 14.90 0.88 -3.28
C LEU A 224 14.31 -0.52 -3.35
N VAL A 225 13.04 -0.62 -3.73
CA VAL A 225 12.37 -1.89 -4.03
C VAL A 225 11.92 -1.81 -5.48
N HIS A 226 12.49 -2.63 -6.36
CA HIS A 226 12.31 -2.50 -7.79
C HIS A 226 12.28 -3.85 -8.51
N SER A 227 12.03 -3.79 -9.83
CA SER A 227 12.08 -4.94 -10.74
C SER A 227 11.26 -6.15 -10.23
N PRO A 228 9.95 -5.98 -10.00
CA PRO A 228 9.09 -7.09 -9.62
C PRO A 228 9.11 -8.16 -10.72
N SER A 229 9.20 -9.42 -10.32
CA SER A 229 9.19 -10.56 -11.24
C SER A 229 8.38 -11.71 -10.68
N LYS A 230 7.67 -12.45 -11.54
CA LYS A 230 6.93 -13.65 -11.15
C LYS A 230 7.88 -14.85 -11.13
N CYS A 231 8.00 -15.50 -9.99
CA CYS A 231 8.75 -16.73 -9.82
C CYS A 231 7.82 -17.89 -9.48
N SER A 232 8.14 -19.07 -9.97
CA SER A 232 7.43 -20.31 -9.66
C SER A 232 8.29 -21.22 -8.80
N SER A 233 7.69 -21.83 -7.78
CA SER A 233 8.34 -22.84 -6.92
C SER A 233 7.42 -24.04 -6.72
N VAL A 234 7.94 -25.09 -6.09
CA VAL A 234 7.15 -26.28 -5.69
C VAL A 234 5.94 -25.89 -4.83
N THR A 235 6.05 -24.81 -4.04
CA THR A 235 4.97 -24.29 -3.18
C THR A 235 4.01 -23.33 -3.88
N GLY A 236 4.15 -23.13 -5.19
CA GLY A 236 3.36 -22.21 -6.00
C GLY A 236 4.15 -20.97 -6.45
N ALA A 237 3.48 -20.14 -7.24
CA ALA A 237 4.03 -18.91 -7.78
C ALA A 237 3.95 -17.74 -6.78
N PHE A 238 4.93 -16.83 -6.84
CA PHE A 238 5.00 -15.62 -6.03
C PHE A 238 5.72 -14.49 -6.78
N THR A 239 5.51 -13.25 -6.34
CA THR A 239 6.26 -12.10 -6.84
C THR A 239 7.53 -11.89 -6.02
N LEU A 240 8.66 -11.77 -6.70
CA LEU A 240 9.98 -11.49 -6.16
C LEU A 240 10.36 -10.05 -6.51
N TYR A 241 10.87 -9.32 -5.53
CA TYR A 241 11.33 -7.94 -5.67
C TYR A 241 12.84 -7.89 -5.49
N SER A 242 13.50 -6.99 -6.22
CA SER A 242 14.89 -6.63 -5.95
C SER A 242 14.91 -5.49 -4.93
N VAL A 243 15.66 -5.68 -3.85
CA VAL A 243 15.82 -4.72 -2.76
C VAL A 243 17.25 -4.22 -2.76
N THR A 244 17.45 -2.95 -3.07
CA THR A 244 18.78 -2.34 -3.18
C THR A 244 19.01 -1.32 -2.07
N SER A 245 20.02 -1.53 -1.25
CA SER A 245 20.50 -0.57 -0.25
C SER A 245 21.61 0.29 -0.86
N ILE A 246 21.55 1.60 -0.65
CA ILE A 246 22.49 2.59 -1.18
C ILE A 246 23.11 3.36 -0.01
N PHE A 247 24.40 3.13 0.21
CA PHE A 247 25.18 3.79 1.25
C PHE A 247 25.96 4.96 0.64
N GLN A 248 25.77 6.14 1.21
CA GLN A 248 26.54 7.30 0.82
C GLN A 248 27.91 7.26 1.52
N PRO A 249 28.98 7.61 0.81
CA PRO A 249 30.32 7.72 1.39
C PRO A 249 30.37 8.87 2.40
N GLU A 250 30.97 8.62 3.56
CA GLU A 250 31.10 9.62 4.63
C GLU A 250 31.85 10.85 4.11
N GLY A 251 31.21 12.02 4.18
CA GLY A 251 31.74 13.31 3.67
C GLY A 251 30.83 14.04 2.67
N SER A 252 29.71 13.46 2.23
CA SER A 252 28.71 14.14 1.39
C SER A 252 27.61 14.85 2.20
N ASP A 253 27.98 15.54 3.29
CA ASP A 253 27.04 16.45 3.94
C ASP A 253 26.53 17.47 2.92
N ASN A 254 25.21 17.64 2.87
CA ASN A 254 24.53 18.66 2.08
C ASN A 254 25.30 19.99 2.16
N PRO A 255 25.67 20.64 1.05
CA PRO A 255 26.22 21.98 1.14
C PRO A 255 25.11 22.87 1.70
N THR A 256 25.26 23.26 2.97
CA THR A 256 24.60 24.47 3.46
C THR A 256 25.18 25.58 2.60
N VAL A 257 24.47 25.96 1.55
CA VAL A 257 24.86 27.04 0.65
C VAL A 257 24.97 28.29 1.53
N PRO A 258 26.16 28.89 1.70
CA PRO A 258 26.28 30.16 2.41
C PRO A 258 25.44 31.20 1.65
N PRO A 259 24.72 32.11 2.34
CA PRO A 259 23.96 33.14 1.65
C PRO A 259 24.93 34.01 0.84
N GLY A 260 24.82 34.00 -0.50
CA GLY A 260 25.47 34.99 -1.37
C GLY A 260 26.54 34.49 -2.35
N VAL A 261 26.67 33.18 -2.65
CA VAL A 261 27.61 32.71 -3.68
C VAL A 261 26.89 32.45 -5.02
N PRO A 262 27.25 33.13 -6.13
CA PRO A 262 26.68 32.84 -7.44
C PRO A 262 27.14 31.46 -7.93
N PHE A 263 26.17 30.65 -8.34
CA PHE A 263 26.26 29.35 -9.03
C PHE A 263 27.61 29.06 -9.71
N LEU A 264 28.42 28.19 -9.09
CA LEU A 264 29.45 27.46 -9.81
C LEU A 264 28.84 26.20 -10.45
N ARG A 265 29.26 25.92 -11.69
CA ARG A 265 28.77 24.83 -12.53
C ARG A 265 28.87 23.45 -11.84
N PRO A 266 27.85 22.57 -11.96
CA PRO A 266 27.87 21.21 -11.41
C PRO A 266 28.98 20.27 -11.93
N GLU A 267 29.67 20.64 -13.00
CA GLU A 267 30.58 19.74 -13.75
C GLU A 267 31.94 19.51 -13.08
N LEU A 268 32.29 20.22 -12.00
CA LEU A 268 33.61 20.13 -11.36
C LEU A 268 33.63 19.45 -9.97
N VAL A 269 32.50 18.94 -9.49
CA VAL A 269 32.41 18.13 -8.23
C VAL A 269 32.27 16.63 -8.52
N ALA A 270 32.16 16.24 -9.79
CA ALA A 270 31.89 14.85 -10.21
C ALA A 270 33.10 13.89 -10.15
N GLN A 271 34.09 14.15 -9.27
CA GLN A 271 35.22 13.26 -9.05
C GLN A 271 35.57 13.12 -7.56
N SER A 272 34.71 12.46 -6.80
CA SER A 272 35.13 11.54 -5.73
C SER A 272 33.91 10.95 -5.02
N SER A 273 33.90 9.61 -4.91
CA SER A 273 33.08 8.74 -4.05
C SER A 273 31.88 8.02 -4.72
N SER A 274 32.12 6.79 -5.18
CA SER A 274 31.07 5.87 -5.65
C SER A 274 30.25 5.36 -4.45
N SER A 275 28.94 5.58 -4.46
CA SER A 275 28.04 5.00 -3.46
C SER A 275 28.03 3.47 -3.51
N THR A 276 28.19 2.83 -2.35
CA THR A 276 28.13 1.37 -2.21
C THR A 276 26.69 0.92 -2.36
N ARG A 277 26.45 -0.10 -3.19
CA ARG A 277 25.13 -0.67 -3.44
C ARG A 277 25.13 -2.16 -3.14
N ILE A 278 24.13 -2.62 -2.41
CA ILE A 278 23.91 -4.04 -2.11
C ILE A 278 22.50 -4.39 -2.56
N THR A 279 22.35 -5.39 -3.41
CA THR A 279 21.04 -5.82 -3.94
C THR A 279 20.75 -7.26 -3.54
N VAL A 280 19.60 -7.47 -2.91
CA VAL A 280 19.10 -8.80 -2.52
C VAL A 280 17.70 -9.03 -3.05
N HIS A 281 17.29 -10.29 -3.16
CA HIS A 281 15.96 -10.65 -3.65
C HIS A 281 15.02 -11.05 -2.51
N ARG A 282 13.83 -10.45 -2.45
CA ARG A 282 12.86 -10.67 -1.36
C ARG A 282 11.45 -10.77 -1.92
N ARG A 283 10.66 -11.70 -1.39
CA ARG A 283 9.21 -11.82 -1.66
C ARG A 283 8.40 -11.20 -0.52
N PHE A 284 7.12 -10.90 -0.73
CA PHE A 284 6.28 -10.25 0.28
C PHE A 284 6.30 -10.96 1.66
N SER A 285 6.30 -12.30 1.70
CA SER A 285 6.35 -13.02 2.99
C SER A 285 7.66 -12.83 3.75
N HIS A 286 8.76 -12.45 3.08
CA HIS A 286 10.01 -12.08 3.75
C HIS A 286 9.89 -10.69 4.41
N PHE A 287 9.18 -9.74 3.80
CA PHE A 287 8.85 -8.45 4.43
C PHE A 287 7.94 -8.65 5.65
N ALA A 288 6.94 -9.54 5.53
CA ALA A 288 6.07 -9.89 6.66
C ALA A 288 6.86 -10.48 7.83
N PHE A 289 7.83 -11.37 7.54
CA PHE A 289 8.77 -11.87 8.54
C PHE A 289 9.56 -10.73 9.19
N LEU A 290 10.18 -9.85 8.40
CA LEU A 290 10.97 -8.74 8.90
C LEU A 290 10.14 -7.86 9.85
N HIS A 291 8.93 -7.48 9.44
CA HIS A 291 8.02 -6.70 10.29
C HIS A 291 7.74 -7.42 11.61
N THR A 292 7.35 -8.70 11.58
CA THR A 292 7.09 -9.48 12.82
C THR A 292 8.32 -9.55 13.72
N ALA A 293 9.51 -9.77 13.15
CA ALA A 293 10.74 -9.87 13.92
C ALA A 293 11.15 -8.52 14.54
N LEU A 294 11.03 -7.42 13.79
CA LEU A 294 11.26 -6.06 14.30
C LEU A 294 10.29 -5.73 15.45
N THR A 295 8.99 -5.97 15.29
CA THR A 295 8.00 -5.74 16.36
C THR A 295 8.32 -6.51 17.64
N ARG A 296 8.86 -7.73 17.52
CA ARG A 296 9.27 -8.54 18.68
C ARG A 296 10.56 -8.05 19.33
N LYS A 297 11.52 -7.58 18.54
CA LYS A 297 12.83 -7.12 19.00
C LYS A 297 12.79 -5.70 19.57
N LEU A 298 11.91 -4.84 19.06
CA LEU A 298 11.84 -3.42 19.36
C LEU A 298 10.45 -3.02 19.86
N PRO A 299 9.97 -3.55 21.00
CA PRO A 299 8.61 -3.30 21.49
C PRO A 299 8.35 -1.83 21.86
N GLY A 300 9.39 -1.05 22.18
CA GLY A 300 9.26 0.38 22.49
C GLY A 300 9.31 1.32 21.28
N ILE A 301 9.31 0.80 20.05
CA ILE A 301 9.48 1.59 18.82
C ILE A 301 8.19 1.58 17.98
N ALA A 302 7.75 2.74 17.49
CA ALA A 302 6.59 2.85 16.62
C ALA A 302 6.93 2.51 15.17
N LEU A 303 6.76 1.24 14.79
CA LEU A 303 6.99 0.79 13.42
C LEU A 303 5.83 1.15 12.48
N PRO A 304 6.11 1.59 11.24
CA PRO A 304 5.06 1.84 10.25
C PRO A 304 4.36 0.53 9.87
N PRO A 305 3.04 0.55 9.60
CA PRO A 305 2.29 -0.65 9.25
C PRO A 305 2.75 -1.22 7.91
N LEU A 306 2.93 -2.53 7.83
CA LEU A 306 3.21 -3.22 6.57
C LEU A 306 1.95 -3.23 5.67
N PRO A 307 2.08 -3.05 4.35
CA PRO A 307 0.95 -3.17 3.42
C PRO A 307 0.21 -4.51 3.54
N ALA A 308 -1.11 -4.49 3.36
CA ALA A 308 -1.96 -5.65 3.60
C ALA A 308 -1.65 -6.85 2.67
N LYS A 309 -1.86 -8.05 3.22
CA LYS A 309 -1.89 -9.29 2.43
C LYS A 309 -3.10 -9.26 1.51
N GLN A 310 -2.87 -9.59 0.24
CA GLN A 310 -3.93 -9.72 -0.76
C GLN A 310 -3.63 -10.96 -1.60
N TYR A 311 -4.63 -11.84 -1.69
CA TYR A 311 -4.54 -13.12 -2.37
C TYR A 311 -5.14 -13.05 -3.78
N ALA A 312 -6.29 -12.39 -3.95
CA ALA A 312 -6.94 -12.15 -5.23
C ALA A 312 -6.20 -11.07 -6.05
N GLY A 313 -6.04 -11.28 -7.37
CA GLY A 313 -5.38 -10.31 -8.24
C GLY A 313 -3.89 -10.09 -7.96
N ARG A 314 -3.24 -10.94 -7.14
CA ARG A 314 -1.86 -10.72 -6.64
C ARG A 314 -0.75 -10.69 -7.70
N PHE A 315 -1.09 -11.01 -8.95
CA PHE A 315 -0.20 -10.98 -10.12
C PHE A 315 -0.64 -9.97 -11.19
N GLN A 316 -1.65 -9.15 -10.92
CA GLN A 316 -2.01 -8.03 -11.79
C GLN A 316 -0.91 -6.98 -11.72
N ASP A 317 -0.51 -6.43 -12.86
CA ASP A 317 0.64 -5.54 -12.95
C ASP A 317 0.44 -4.26 -12.13
N GLU A 318 -0.78 -3.68 -12.16
CA GLU A 318 -1.14 -2.50 -11.37
C GLU A 318 -0.99 -2.78 -9.87
N PHE A 319 -1.45 -3.96 -9.44
CA PHE A 319 -1.36 -4.37 -8.04
C PHE A 319 0.09 -4.62 -7.61
N VAL A 320 0.87 -5.28 -8.45
CA VAL A 320 2.28 -5.60 -8.19
C VAL A 320 3.10 -4.32 -8.08
N GLU A 321 2.88 -3.36 -8.96
CA GLU A 321 3.58 -2.08 -8.94
C GLU A 321 3.17 -1.21 -7.75
N ALA A 322 1.87 -1.15 -7.44
CA ALA A 322 1.39 -0.44 -6.26
C ALA A 322 1.98 -1.03 -4.96
N ARG A 323 1.99 -2.37 -4.83
CA ARG A 323 2.63 -3.04 -3.69
C ARG A 323 4.14 -2.80 -3.65
N ARG A 324 4.83 -2.80 -4.79
CA ARG A 324 6.28 -2.49 -4.85
C ARG A 324 6.55 -1.11 -4.26
N GLY A 325 5.81 -0.10 -4.69
CA GLY A 325 5.90 1.27 -4.17
C GLY A 325 5.63 1.33 -2.67
N ASP A 326 4.55 0.69 -2.19
CA ASP A 326 4.23 0.68 -0.76
C ASP A 326 5.31 -0.03 0.09
N LEU A 327 5.91 -1.12 -0.42
CA LEU A 327 7.02 -1.81 0.24
C LEU A 327 8.30 -0.97 0.28
N GLU A 328 8.60 -0.21 -0.78
CA GLU A 328 9.74 0.70 -0.84
C GLU A 328 9.65 1.77 0.24
N LYS A 329 8.49 2.41 0.36
CA LYS A 329 8.25 3.47 1.34
C LYS A 329 8.24 2.93 2.77
N TRP A 330 7.61 1.77 2.98
CA TRP A 330 7.64 1.09 4.28
C TRP A 330 9.07 0.81 4.73
N LEU A 331 9.88 0.18 3.86
CA LEU A 331 11.27 -0.15 4.17
C LEU A 331 12.12 1.11 4.35
N GLY A 332 11.86 2.16 3.56
CA GLY A 332 12.51 3.46 3.68
C GLY A 332 12.25 4.12 5.04
N ARG A 333 11.04 4.04 5.57
CA ARG A 333 10.73 4.52 6.93
C ARG A 333 11.46 3.73 8.00
N VAL A 334 11.49 2.40 7.89
CA VAL A 334 12.26 1.54 8.81
C VAL A 334 13.75 1.87 8.76
N ALA A 335 14.32 2.08 7.56
CA ALA A 335 15.73 2.39 7.37
C ALA A 335 16.13 3.81 7.82
N ARG A 336 15.19 4.77 7.86
CA ARG A 336 15.45 6.10 8.43
C ARG A 336 15.46 6.11 9.95
N HIS A 337 14.77 5.17 10.60
CA HIS A 337 14.65 5.13 12.05
C HIS A 337 16.02 4.96 12.75
N PRO A 338 16.40 5.82 13.73
CA PRO A 338 17.71 5.78 14.37
C PRO A 338 18.06 4.41 14.97
N VAL A 339 17.10 3.76 15.65
CA VAL A 339 17.25 2.43 16.26
C VAL A 339 17.02 1.27 15.27
N ALA A 340 15.87 1.22 14.58
CA ALA A 340 15.53 0.07 13.75
C ALA A 340 16.51 -0.17 12.59
N ARG A 341 17.17 0.88 12.09
CA ARG A 341 18.08 0.80 10.93
C ARG A 341 19.34 -0.03 11.16
N TYR A 342 19.82 -0.14 12.40
CA TYR A 342 20.98 -0.98 12.74
C TYR A 342 20.61 -2.32 13.37
N SER A 343 19.32 -2.63 13.46
CA SER A 343 18.88 -3.91 14.01
C SER A 343 19.44 -5.08 13.19
N GLU A 344 19.91 -6.13 13.87
CA GLU A 344 20.52 -7.28 13.20
C GLU A 344 19.59 -7.93 12.16
N VAL A 345 18.28 -7.96 12.45
CA VAL A 345 17.30 -8.55 11.56
C VAL A 345 17.12 -7.75 10.27
N LEU A 346 17.22 -6.41 10.33
CA LEU A 346 17.20 -5.58 9.14
C LEU A 346 18.51 -5.75 8.34
N THR A 347 19.65 -5.76 9.01
CA THR A 347 20.96 -6.01 8.38
C THR A 347 20.99 -7.37 7.67
N PHE A 348 20.48 -8.42 8.32
CA PHE A 348 20.31 -9.73 7.69
C PHE A 348 19.34 -9.68 6.50
N PHE A 349 18.21 -8.98 6.64
CA PHE A 349 17.24 -8.82 5.56
C PHE A 349 17.84 -8.12 4.34
N LEU A 350 18.67 -7.10 4.52
CA LEU A 350 19.26 -6.30 3.45
C LEU A 350 20.57 -6.88 2.88
N GLY A 351 21.30 -7.69 3.66
CA GLY A 351 22.64 -8.18 3.29
C GLY A 351 22.74 -9.67 2.94
N CYS A 352 21.76 -10.50 3.30
CA CYS A 352 21.84 -11.95 3.03
C CYS A 352 21.56 -12.27 1.55
N GLU A 353 22.60 -12.47 0.75
CA GLU A 353 22.51 -12.84 -0.67
C GLU A 353 22.27 -14.35 -0.88
N SER A 354 22.73 -15.20 0.04
CA SER A 354 22.65 -16.66 -0.08
C SER A 354 21.30 -17.23 0.37
N ASP A 355 20.60 -17.91 -0.54
CA ASP A 355 19.36 -18.64 -0.23
C ASP A 355 19.55 -19.75 0.83
N LEU A 356 20.72 -20.37 0.87
CA LEU A 356 21.04 -21.42 1.84
C LEU A 356 21.17 -20.83 3.24
N GLU A 357 21.90 -19.72 3.37
CA GLU A 357 22.04 -19.01 4.64
C GLU A 357 20.71 -18.45 5.11
N TRP A 358 19.91 -17.89 4.19
CA TRP A 358 18.57 -17.42 4.48
C TRP A 358 17.71 -18.51 5.12
N LYS A 359 17.65 -19.69 4.49
CA LYS A 359 16.89 -20.85 5.01
C LYS A 359 17.42 -21.34 6.36
N ARG A 360 18.73 -21.25 6.61
CA ARG A 360 19.37 -21.66 7.86
C ARG A 360 19.07 -20.69 9.01
N LEU A 361 19.12 -19.39 8.76
CA LEU A 361 19.03 -18.35 9.79
C LEU A 361 17.59 -17.86 10.02
N LEU A 362 16.73 -17.89 9.01
CA LEU A 362 15.33 -17.44 9.12
C LEU A 362 14.58 -18.10 10.30
N PRO A 363 14.64 -19.43 10.54
CA PRO A 363 14.00 -20.04 11.69
C PRO A 363 14.51 -19.52 13.04
N ARG A 364 15.79 -19.12 13.13
CA ARG A 364 16.38 -18.58 14.37
C ARG A 364 15.73 -17.25 14.74
N TYR A 365 15.61 -16.34 13.77
CA TYR A 365 14.92 -15.06 13.99
C TYR A 365 13.42 -15.24 14.26
N LEU A 366 12.76 -16.18 13.58
CA LEU A 366 11.34 -16.48 13.83
C LEU A 366 11.06 -17.06 15.22
N ASN A 367 11.99 -17.85 15.75
CA ASN A 367 11.91 -18.47 17.07
C ASN A 367 12.46 -17.59 18.20
N THR A 368 13.01 -16.42 17.87
CA THR A 368 13.47 -15.47 18.89
C THR A 368 12.26 -14.98 19.69
N LEU A 369 12.35 -15.10 21.01
CA LEU A 369 11.32 -14.62 21.92
C LEU A 369 11.21 -13.09 21.80
N PRO A 370 10.02 -12.51 22.03
CA PRO A 370 9.89 -11.07 22.18
C PRO A 370 10.87 -10.55 23.24
N ALA A 371 11.54 -9.43 22.97
CA ALA A 371 12.52 -8.85 23.88
C ALA A 371 11.88 -8.49 25.23
N GLY A 372 10.65 -7.98 25.21
CA GLY A 372 9.90 -7.65 26.41
C GLY A 372 10.69 -6.70 27.33
N PRO A 373 10.83 -7.00 28.64
CA PRO A 373 11.57 -6.15 29.57
C PRO A 373 13.07 -6.03 29.23
N ALA A 374 13.64 -7.01 28.51
CA ALA A 374 15.04 -6.96 28.10
C ALA A 374 15.31 -5.78 27.15
N PHE A 375 14.32 -5.30 26.39
CA PHE A 375 14.50 -4.12 25.55
C PHE A 375 14.85 -2.90 26.40
N TYR A 376 14.05 -2.60 27.42
CA TYR A 376 14.24 -1.45 28.31
C TYR A 376 15.52 -1.57 29.15
N ALA A 377 15.89 -2.79 29.55
CA ALA A 377 17.15 -3.06 30.25
C ALA A 377 18.41 -2.67 29.45
N HIS A 378 18.30 -2.63 28.11
CA HIS A 378 19.38 -2.25 27.22
C HIS A 378 19.25 -0.81 26.70
N VAL A 379 18.33 0.00 27.24
CA VAL A 379 18.23 1.44 26.94
C VAL A 379 18.96 2.26 28.00
N PHE A 380 19.91 3.07 27.57
CA PHE A 380 20.70 3.97 28.42
C PHE A 380 20.29 5.41 28.19
N HIS A 381 20.17 6.18 29.27
CA HIS A 381 19.94 7.62 29.22
C HIS A 381 20.79 8.31 30.30
N PRO A 382 21.12 9.62 30.12
CA PRO A 382 21.71 10.42 31.18
C PRO A 382 20.85 10.42 32.46
N GLU A 383 21.48 10.64 33.61
CA GLU A 383 20.76 10.96 34.83
C GLU A 383 20.04 12.31 34.67
N PHE A 384 18.84 12.44 35.24
CA PHE A 384 18.03 13.67 35.18
C PHE A 384 17.73 14.15 33.74
N ASN A 385 17.63 13.22 32.80
CA ASN A 385 17.46 13.55 31.37
C ASN A 385 16.10 14.15 31.01
N LEU A 386 15.11 14.01 31.89
CA LEU A 386 13.77 14.51 31.69
C LEU A 386 13.22 15.16 32.96
N ASP A 387 12.40 16.17 32.75
CA ASP A 387 11.49 16.70 33.76
C ASP A 387 10.18 15.91 33.67
N VAL A 388 9.83 15.22 34.75
CA VAL A 388 8.64 14.36 34.79
C VAL A 388 7.35 15.19 34.79
N GLU A 389 7.35 16.40 35.37
CA GLU A 389 6.21 17.30 35.28
C GLU A 389 5.98 17.73 33.82
N GLU A 390 7.07 17.96 33.08
CA GLU A 390 7.00 18.28 31.65
C GLU A 390 6.47 17.10 30.82
N CYS A 391 6.81 15.86 31.17
CA CYS A 391 6.35 14.65 30.47
C CYS A 391 4.81 14.57 30.38
N ALA A 392 4.11 14.92 31.47
CA ALA A 392 2.65 14.98 31.50
C ALA A 392 2.08 15.92 30.44
N HIS A 393 2.69 17.09 30.29
CA HIS A 393 2.27 18.07 29.30
C HIS A 393 2.67 17.70 27.88
N VAL A 394 3.84 17.08 27.69
CA VAL A 394 4.32 16.66 26.37
C VAL A 394 3.41 15.59 25.79
N VAL A 395 3.05 14.56 26.55
CA VAL A 395 2.19 13.48 26.04
C VAL A 395 0.80 13.98 25.63
N GLU A 396 0.21 14.91 26.38
CA GLU A 396 -1.07 15.52 26.01
C GLU A 396 -0.97 16.35 24.72
N ARG A 397 0.09 17.17 24.60
CA ARG A 397 0.34 17.96 23.39
C ARG A 397 0.59 17.06 22.19
N PHE A 398 1.37 15.99 22.36
CA PHE A 398 1.67 15.03 21.32
C PHE A 398 0.41 14.29 20.84
N GLU A 399 -0.39 13.76 21.77
CA GLU A 399 -1.64 13.07 21.43
C GLU A 399 -2.63 14.00 20.70
N LYS A 400 -2.78 15.23 21.19
CA LYS A 400 -3.60 16.25 20.51
C LYS A 400 -3.06 16.58 19.13
N HIS A 401 -1.73 16.66 18.99
CA HIS A 401 -1.07 16.93 17.72
C HIS A 401 -1.32 15.83 16.70
N VAL A 402 -1.05 14.56 17.02
CA VAL A 402 -1.24 13.46 16.06
C VAL A 402 -2.70 13.30 15.62
N LYS A 403 -3.66 13.50 16.54
CA LYS A 403 -5.10 13.54 16.18
C LYS A 403 -5.46 14.70 15.24
N ALA A 404 -4.86 15.86 15.46
CA ALA A 404 -5.06 17.01 14.57
C ALA A 404 -4.42 16.77 13.20
N VAL A 405 -3.27 16.08 13.14
CA VAL A 405 -2.62 15.69 11.88
C VAL A 405 -3.50 14.72 11.10
N ASP A 406 -4.07 13.68 11.73
CA ASP A 406 -5.01 12.75 11.07
C ASP A 406 -6.15 13.49 10.35
N GLY A 407 -6.85 14.37 11.07
CA GLY A 407 -7.97 15.12 10.51
C GLY A 407 -7.54 16.05 9.37
N ARG A 408 -6.42 16.76 9.53
CA ARG A 408 -5.94 17.72 8.51
C ARG A 408 -5.38 17.04 7.27
N VAL A 409 -4.62 15.95 7.44
CA VAL A 409 -4.09 15.16 6.32
C VAL A 409 -5.22 14.44 5.59
N GLY A 410 -6.24 13.96 6.31
CA GLY A 410 -7.44 13.40 5.70
C GLY A 410 -8.16 14.40 4.78
N VAL A 411 -8.34 15.64 5.24
CA VAL A 411 -8.90 16.73 4.41
C VAL A 411 -7.98 17.02 3.22
N LEU A 412 -6.66 17.12 3.45
CA LEU A 412 -5.69 17.39 2.39
C LEU A 412 -5.71 16.33 1.28
N ARG A 413 -5.81 15.04 1.65
CA ARG A 413 -5.97 13.92 0.70
C ARG A 413 -7.24 14.02 -0.12
N SER A 414 -8.37 14.32 0.54
CA SER A 414 -9.64 14.52 -0.14
C SER A 414 -9.58 15.66 -1.17
N VAL A 415 -9.02 16.81 -0.76
CA VAL A 415 -8.83 17.97 -1.66
C VAL A 415 -7.87 17.63 -2.80
N MET A 416 -6.79 16.90 -2.53
CA MET A 416 -5.86 16.46 -3.58
C MET A 416 -6.54 15.53 -4.59
N GLY A 417 -7.40 14.61 -4.13
CA GLY A 417 -8.23 13.77 -5.01
C GLY A 417 -9.13 14.61 -5.93
N GLY A 418 -9.84 15.59 -5.37
CA GLY A 418 -10.68 16.51 -6.16
C GLY A 418 -9.86 17.39 -7.13
N PHE A 419 -8.70 17.87 -6.71
CA PHE A 419 -7.80 18.67 -7.56
C PHE A 419 -7.27 17.88 -8.75
N ARG A 420 -6.93 16.60 -8.54
CA ARG A 420 -6.52 15.67 -9.61
C ARG A 420 -7.64 15.48 -10.63
N GLU A 421 -8.87 15.28 -10.17
CA GLU A 421 -10.02 15.16 -11.08
C GLU A 421 -10.28 16.46 -11.86
N ALA A 422 -10.20 17.61 -11.19
CA ALA A 422 -10.34 18.91 -11.87
C ALA A 422 -9.27 19.10 -12.97
N ARG A 423 -8.04 18.60 -12.76
CA ARG A 423 -6.99 18.63 -13.78
C ARG A 423 -7.29 17.70 -14.96
N ASN A 424 -7.89 16.55 -14.70
CA ASN A 424 -8.35 15.64 -15.75
C ASN A 424 -9.47 16.28 -16.60
N VAL A 425 -10.41 16.98 -15.95
CA VAL A 425 -11.44 17.78 -16.62
C VAL A 425 -10.82 18.91 -17.46
N MET A 426 -9.80 19.60 -16.95
CA MET A 426 -9.05 20.62 -17.72
C MET A 426 -8.41 20.03 -18.98
N SER A 427 -7.84 18.83 -18.89
CA SER A 427 -7.35 18.11 -20.07
C SER A 427 -8.46 17.89 -21.10
N GLY A 428 -9.62 17.36 -20.67
CA GLY A 428 -10.80 17.18 -21.52
C GLY A 428 -11.25 18.46 -22.23
N ALA A 429 -11.43 19.54 -21.47
CA ALA A 429 -11.84 20.85 -22.00
C ALA A 429 -10.84 21.39 -23.04
N GLN A 430 -9.53 21.21 -22.80
CA GLN A 430 -8.49 21.61 -23.74
C GLN A 430 -8.56 20.82 -25.06
N ARG A 431 -8.91 19.53 -25.00
CA ARG A 431 -9.12 18.70 -26.21
C ARG A 431 -10.36 19.14 -26.98
N GLU A 432 -11.46 19.44 -26.30
CA GLU A 432 -12.69 19.91 -26.94
C GLU A 432 -12.47 21.24 -27.66
N LEU A 433 -11.82 22.20 -27.00
CA LEU A 433 -11.51 23.49 -27.61
C LEU A 433 -10.58 23.34 -28.81
N SER A 434 -9.59 22.45 -28.74
CA SER A 434 -8.74 22.08 -29.88
C SER A 434 -9.56 21.54 -31.06
N MET A 435 -10.47 20.59 -30.81
CA MET A 435 -11.32 20.01 -31.85
C MET A 435 -12.25 21.05 -32.48
N ALA A 436 -12.77 22.01 -31.70
CA ALA A 436 -13.58 23.11 -32.24
C ALA A 436 -12.77 23.99 -33.21
N PHE A 437 -11.52 24.32 -32.88
CA PHE A 437 -10.63 25.05 -33.80
C PHE A 437 -10.30 24.25 -35.07
N LEU A 438 -10.08 22.93 -34.95
CA LEU A 438 -9.88 22.08 -36.13
C LEU A 438 -11.13 22.00 -37.00
N GLY A 439 -12.31 21.87 -36.39
CA GLY A 439 -13.59 21.82 -37.10
C GLY A 439 -13.87 23.09 -37.90
N LEU A 440 -13.42 24.26 -37.41
CA LEU A 440 -13.54 25.53 -38.13
C LEU A 440 -12.77 25.53 -39.46
N ILE A 441 -11.59 24.90 -39.47
CA ILE A 441 -10.64 24.97 -40.61
C ILE A 441 -10.63 23.71 -41.48
N SER A 442 -11.49 22.74 -41.17
CA SER A 442 -11.56 21.45 -41.87
C SER A 442 -12.89 21.34 -42.59
N GLU A 443 -12.89 20.65 -43.73
CA GLU A 443 -14.15 20.24 -44.32
C GLU A 443 -14.74 19.13 -43.45
N GLY A 444 -15.93 19.33 -42.91
CA GLY A 444 -16.64 18.26 -42.21
C GLY A 444 -16.78 17.07 -43.16
N ASN A 445 -16.29 15.89 -42.75
CA ASN A 445 -16.51 14.68 -43.54
C ASN A 445 -18.03 14.46 -43.56
N LYS A 446 -18.68 14.75 -44.69
CA LYS A 446 -20.08 14.35 -44.86
C LYS A 446 -20.13 12.85 -44.65
N ASP A 447 -20.99 12.42 -43.72
CA ASP A 447 -21.31 11.01 -43.56
C ASP A 447 -21.59 10.42 -44.94
N LYS A 448 -20.94 9.30 -45.25
CA LYS A 448 -21.15 8.56 -46.51
C LYS A 448 -22.55 7.92 -46.61
N ASN A 449 -23.52 8.37 -45.82
CA ASN A 449 -24.86 7.79 -45.74
C ASN A 449 -25.96 8.63 -46.43
N ASP A 450 -25.67 9.84 -46.91
CA ASP A 450 -26.61 10.57 -47.78
C ASP A 450 -26.40 10.19 -49.25
N GLU A 451 -26.60 8.91 -49.57
CA GLU A 451 -27.00 8.49 -50.91
C GLU A 451 -28.50 8.75 -51.09
N HIS A 452 -28.89 10.03 -51.13
CA HIS A 452 -30.18 10.38 -51.73
C HIS A 452 -29.98 10.67 -53.21
N GLU A 453 -30.54 9.77 -54.01
CA GLU A 453 -30.78 9.91 -55.44
C GLU A 453 -31.30 11.32 -55.76
N ASP A 454 -30.52 12.13 -56.49
CA ASP A 454 -31.10 13.22 -57.27
C ASP A 454 -30.71 13.08 -58.74
N SER A 455 -31.69 12.60 -59.49
CA SER A 455 -31.69 12.48 -60.92
C SER A 455 -31.86 13.85 -61.57
N GLY A 456 -30.78 14.34 -62.20
CA GLY A 456 -30.82 15.12 -63.43
C GLY A 456 -31.46 16.51 -63.39
N LEU A 457 -30.62 17.55 -63.48
CA LEU A 457 -30.63 18.62 -64.50
C LEU A 457 -29.80 19.81 -63.99
N ASN A 458 -28.90 20.30 -64.85
CA ASN A 458 -28.05 21.48 -64.73
C ASN A 458 -28.45 22.55 -63.69
N GLY A 459 -27.54 22.80 -62.75
CA GLY A 459 -27.49 24.03 -61.98
C GLY A 459 -26.62 23.87 -60.74
N HIS A 460 -25.33 24.20 -60.85
CA HIS A 460 -24.37 24.48 -59.77
C HIS A 460 -24.94 24.27 -58.35
N ALA A 461 -24.95 23.02 -57.86
CA ALA A 461 -24.90 22.81 -56.43
C ALA A 461 -23.50 23.26 -56.02
N SER A 462 -23.36 24.56 -55.74
CA SER A 462 -22.19 25.12 -55.09
C SER A 462 -22.02 24.29 -53.82
N ILE A 463 -21.14 23.30 -53.87
CA ILE A 463 -20.66 22.63 -52.67
C ILE A 463 -20.24 23.78 -51.77
N ASP A 464 -20.88 23.92 -50.62
CA ASP A 464 -20.58 24.93 -49.62
C ASP A 464 -19.20 24.60 -49.04
N ARG A 465 -18.16 24.79 -49.87
CA ARG A 465 -16.77 24.52 -49.55
C ARG A 465 -16.29 25.72 -48.77
N CYS A 466 -16.25 25.55 -47.46
CA CYS A 466 -15.60 26.51 -46.57
C CYS A 466 -14.07 26.53 -46.75
N VAL A 467 -13.51 25.63 -47.56
CA VAL A 467 -12.07 25.43 -47.77
C VAL A 467 -11.76 25.40 -49.28
N ASN A 468 -10.67 26.02 -49.70
CA ASN A 468 -10.22 26.02 -51.10
C ASN A 468 -9.41 24.76 -51.48
N ASP A 469 -9.02 24.63 -52.75
CA ASP A 469 -8.28 23.46 -53.27
C ASP A 469 -6.90 23.24 -52.60
N GLU A 470 -6.34 24.27 -51.95
CA GLU A 470 -5.08 24.18 -51.19
C GLU A 470 -5.30 23.83 -49.71
N GLY A 471 -6.55 23.63 -49.29
CA GLY A 471 -6.90 23.33 -47.91
C GLY A 471 -6.92 24.57 -47.00
N ALA A 472 -6.95 25.79 -47.55
CA ALA A 472 -7.09 27.01 -46.77
C ALA A 472 -8.55 27.27 -46.45
N TRP A 473 -8.86 27.71 -45.21
CA TRP A 473 -10.18 28.19 -44.83
C TRP A 473 -10.46 29.53 -45.51
N CYS A 474 -10.86 29.46 -46.78
CA CYS A 474 -11.04 30.59 -47.69
C CYS A 474 -11.92 30.18 -48.88
N TRP A 475 -12.73 31.11 -49.38
CA TRP A 475 -13.49 30.94 -50.62
C TRP A 475 -12.66 31.28 -51.87
N HIS A 476 -11.51 31.94 -51.71
CA HIS A 476 -10.64 32.35 -52.82
C HIS A 476 -9.51 31.34 -53.01
N ASP A 477 -9.33 30.86 -54.25
CA ASP A 477 -8.21 29.98 -54.61
C ASP A 477 -6.87 30.72 -54.56
N GLN A 478 -5.78 30.04 -54.23
CA GLN A 478 -4.43 30.62 -54.19
C GLN A 478 -4.28 31.82 -53.22
N CYS A 479 -5.07 31.83 -52.13
CA CYS A 479 -4.96 32.86 -51.08
C CYS A 479 -3.88 32.47 -50.05
N GLU A 480 -2.64 32.96 -50.23
CA GLU A 480 -1.51 32.64 -49.35
C GLU A 480 -1.73 33.09 -47.89
N ASP A 481 -2.34 34.26 -47.68
CA ASP A 481 -2.62 34.80 -46.34
C ASP A 481 -3.55 33.87 -45.54
N CYS A 482 -4.66 33.44 -46.15
CA CYS A 482 -5.59 32.51 -45.52
C CYS A 482 -4.97 31.12 -45.37
N LEU A 483 -4.15 30.65 -46.31
CA LEU A 483 -3.46 29.36 -46.20
C LEU A 483 -2.50 29.36 -45.00
N GLN A 484 -1.73 30.43 -44.81
CA GLN A 484 -0.81 30.59 -43.68
C GLN A 484 -1.56 30.67 -42.35
N MET A 485 -2.64 31.47 -42.29
CA MET A 485 -3.50 31.55 -41.11
C MET A 485 -4.09 30.19 -40.75
N THR A 486 -4.60 29.45 -41.75
CA THR A 486 -5.21 28.12 -41.55
C THR A 486 -4.20 27.12 -40.99
N LYS A 487 -2.98 27.08 -41.55
CA LYS A 487 -1.88 26.26 -41.01
C LYS A 487 -1.50 26.67 -39.58
N GLY A 488 -1.50 27.97 -39.29
CA GLY A 488 -1.29 28.50 -37.94
C GLY A 488 -2.34 28.03 -36.95
N LEU A 489 -3.63 28.12 -37.30
CA LEU A 489 -4.74 27.62 -36.49
C LEU A 489 -4.66 26.10 -36.29
N GLN A 490 -4.29 25.34 -37.31
CA GLN A 490 -4.04 23.90 -37.17
C GLN A 490 -2.92 23.62 -36.16
N LYS A 491 -1.79 24.33 -36.25
CA LYS A 491 -0.68 24.19 -35.30
C LYS A 491 -1.06 24.58 -33.88
N MET A 492 -1.88 25.62 -33.73
CA MET A 492 -2.44 26.01 -32.43
C MET A 492 -3.29 24.88 -31.85
N ALA A 493 -4.22 24.32 -32.63
CA ALA A 493 -5.08 23.23 -32.17
C ALA A 493 -4.28 21.95 -31.83
N GLU A 494 -3.29 21.59 -32.63
CA GLU A 494 -2.36 20.49 -32.32
C GLU A 494 -1.60 20.74 -31.00
N CYS A 495 -1.12 21.97 -30.79
CA CYS A 495 -0.49 22.36 -29.52
C CYS A 495 -1.44 22.21 -28.33
N MET A 496 -2.73 22.50 -28.49
CA MET A 496 -3.72 22.34 -27.43
C MET A 496 -3.92 20.87 -27.05
N GLN A 497 -3.91 19.94 -28.02
CA GLN A 497 -3.89 18.49 -27.70
C GLN A 497 -2.67 18.11 -26.87
N LEU A 498 -1.49 18.62 -27.23
CA LEU A 498 -0.27 18.35 -26.47
C LEU A 498 -0.30 18.94 -25.05
N VAL A 499 -0.93 20.10 -24.86
CA VAL A 499 -1.14 20.69 -23.52
C VAL A 499 -2.13 19.84 -22.72
N ALA A 500 -3.17 19.31 -23.36
CA ALA A 500 -4.11 18.39 -22.72
C ALA A 500 -3.41 17.11 -22.25
N ASP A 501 -2.52 16.53 -23.08
CA ASP A 501 -1.72 15.35 -22.72
C ASP A 501 -0.87 15.63 -21.46
N LEU A 502 -0.23 16.80 -21.37
CA LEU A 502 0.55 17.18 -20.19
C LEU A 502 -0.30 17.26 -18.91
N HIS A 503 -1.50 17.84 -18.98
CA HIS A 503 -2.41 17.90 -17.83
C HIS A 503 -2.88 16.51 -17.41
N GLU A 504 -3.22 15.64 -18.37
CA GLU A 504 -3.62 14.25 -18.10
C GLU A 504 -2.48 13.47 -17.43
N ASP A 505 -1.27 13.53 -17.98
CA ASP A 505 -0.10 12.85 -17.44
C ASP A 505 0.23 13.35 -16.02
N SER A 506 0.16 14.65 -15.79
CA SER A 506 0.34 15.22 -14.45
C SER A 506 -0.69 14.70 -13.44
N ALA A 507 -1.97 14.63 -13.81
CA ALA A 507 -3.02 14.10 -12.94
C ALA A 507 -2.86 12.60 -12.64
N ARG A 508 -2.41 11.83 -13.64
CA ARG A 508 -2.25 10.36 -13.56
C ARG A 508 -0.98 9.92 -12.85
N ARG A 509 0.12 10.68 -12.98
CA ARG A 509 1.45 10.27 -12.50
C ARG A 509 1.95 11.17 -11.38
N SER A 510 2.31 12.42 -11.68
CA SER A 510 2.98 13.32 -10.73
C SER A 510 2.10 13.59 -9.50
N MET A 511 0.83 13.95 -9.71
CA MET A 511 -0.09 14.21 -8.61
C MET A 511 -0.53 12.94 -7.88
N LEU A 512 -0.55 11.79 -8.57
CA LEU A 512 -0.78 10.51 -7.90
C LEU A 512 0.35 10.25 -6.89
N ASN A 513 1.61 10.46 -7.29
CA ASN A 513 2.76 10.30 -6.40
C ASN A 513 2.63 11.18 -5.15
N VAL A 514 2.31 12.48 -5.32
CA VAL A 514 2.08 13.40 -4.21
C VAL A 514 0.92 12.95 -3.32
N HIS A 515 -0.20 12.52 -3.91
CA HIS A 515 -1.35 12.00 -3.15
C HIS A 515 -0.96 10.75 -2.35
N ASP A 516 -0.18 9.85 -2.94
CA ASP A 516 0.34 8.67 -2.26
C ASP A 516 1.30 9.02 -1.12
N MET A 517 2.15 10.04 -1.25
CA MET A 517 2.99 10.51 -0.13
C MET A 517 2.15 11.08 1.02
N MET A 518 1.07 11.80 0.72
CA MET A 518 0.11 12.26 1.73
C MET A 518 -0.62 11.10 2.40
N LYS A 519 -0.93 10.02 1.67
CA LYS A 519 -1.47 8.78 2.24
C LYS A 519 -0.51 8.21 3.28
N ASP A 520 0.77 8.14 2.97
CA ASP A 520 1.75 7.57 3.89
C ASP A 520 1.87 8.42 5.17
N ALA A 521 1.69 9.74 5.10
CA ALA A 521 1.68 10.63 6.26
C ALA A 521 0.37 10.58 7.09
N SER A 522 -0.61 9.75 6.71
CA SER A 522 -1.91 9.66 7.37
C SER A 522 -1.89 8.74 8.60
N ASN A 523 -2.88 8.94 9.48
CA ASN A 523 -3.14 8.10 10.64
C ASN A 523 -2.01 7.97 11.69
N PRO A 524 -1.11 8.96 11.94
CA PRO A 524 -0.17 8.87 13.06
C PRO A 524 -0.85 8.64 14.42
N SER A 525 -2.08 9.08 14.65
CA SER A 525 -2.70 8.83 15.96
C SER A 525 -2.88 7.33 16.24
N LEU A 526 -3.19 6.53 15.22
CA LEU A 526 -3.34 5.08 15.34
C LEU A 526 -1.98 4.37 15.48
N VAL A 527 -0.96 4.86 14.78
CA VAL A 527 0.41 4.30 14.86
C VAL A 527 1.01 4.52 16.26
N TYR A 528 0.81 5.71 16.83
CA TYR A 528 1.46 6.12 18.08
C TYR A 528 0.59 5.96 19.34
N ALA A 529 -0.71 5.67 19.22
CA ALA A 529 -1.58 5.41 20.37
C ALA A 529 -1.00 4.39 21.38
N PRO A 530 -0.41 3.26 20.95
CA PRO A 530 0.18 2.30 21.89
C PRO A 530 1.35 2.88 22.71
N LEU A 531 2.15 3.77 22.12
CA LEU A 531 3.23 4.48 22.83
C LEU A 531 2.70 5.53 23.80
N VAL A 532 1.67 6.27 23.41
CA VAL A 532 0.99 7.25 24.29
C VAL A 532 0.45 6.56 25.55
N ASP A 533 -0.21 5.41 25.39
CA ASP A 533 -0.73 4.63 26.52
C ASP A 533 0.40 4.12 27.42
N THR A 534 1.51 3.67 26.81
CA THR A 534 2.71 3.21 27.53
C THR A 534 3.33 4.33 28.35
N HIS A 535 3.46 5.53 27.76
CA HIS A 535 3.98 6.72 28.42
C HIS A 535 3.12 7.13 29.62
N LYS A 536 1.80 7.25 29.43
CA LYS A 536 0.87 7.60 30.52
C LYS A 536 0.91 6.59 31.66
N SER A 537 0.95 5.30 31.34
CA SER A 537 1.02 4.21 32.33
C SER A 537 2.32 4.21 33.13
N ALA A 538 3.45 4.58 32.51
CA ALA A 538 4.73 4.73 33.20
C ALA A 538 4.75 5.99 34.08
N LEU A 539 4.19 7.09 33.59
CA LEU A 539 4.10 8.36 34.29
C LEU A 539 3.25 8.25 35.57
N GLU A 540 2.08 7.62 35.49
CA GLU A 540 1.21 7.38 36.65
C GLU A 540 1.97 6.58 37.75
N ARG A 541 2.71 5.54 37.36
CA ARG A 541 3.50 4.74 38.31
C ARG A 541 4.68 5.48 38.90
N TYR A 542 5.34 6.33 38.12
CA TYR A 542 6.40 7.19 38.64
C TYR A 542 5.86 8.06 39.77
N GLN A 543 4.75 8.76 39.51
CA GLN A 543 4.11 9.67 40.49
C GLN A 543 3.69 8.92 41.77
N GLU A 544 3.09 7.73 41.64
CA GLU A 544 2.72 6.89 42.79
C GLU A 544 3.91 6.47 43.67
N ASN A 545 5.10 6.30 43.10
CA ASN A 545 6.29 5.85 43.84
C ASN A 545 7.19 7.01 44.31
N GLU A 546 7.10 8.19 43.70
CA GLU A 546 7.79 9.39 44.17
C GLU A 546 7.24 9.85 45.54
N GLU A 547 5.91 9.80 45.70
CA GLU A 547 5.22 10.12 46.95
C GLU A 547 5.63 9.18 48.11
N ASP A 548 6.08 7.97 47.80
CA ASP A 548 6.43 6.89 48.75
C ASP A 548 7.96 6.69 48.87
N SER A 549 8.76 7.70 48.47
CA SER A 549 10.23 7.73 48.34
C SER A 549 11.05 7.34 49.58
N GLY A 550 10.42 7.02 50.71
CA GLY A 550 11.07 6.52 51.92
C GLY A 550 11.47 5.03 51.88
N LYS A 551 11.23 4.30 50.77
CA LYS A 551 11.53 2.87 50.62
C LYS A 551 12.49 2.64 49.44
N ASP A 552 13.54 1.85 49.64
CA ASP A 552 14.56 1.54 48.60
C ASP A 552 13.95 1.02 47.28
N ASN A 553 12.90 0.21 47.36
CA ASN A 553 12.21 -0.33 46.18
C ASN A 553 11.46 0.74 45.37
N ALA A 554 10.96 1.81 46.02
CA ALA A 554 10.22 2.87 45.34
C ALA A 554 11.14 3.71 44.44
N THR A 555 12.35 4.01 44.90
CA THR A 555 13.37 4.72 44.12
C THR A 555 13.82 3.91 42.90
N GLU A 556 13.97 2.59 43.04
CA GLU A 556 14.33 1.71 41.92
C GLU A 556 13.22 1.63 40.86
N ILE A 557 11.96 1.52 41.28
CA ILE A 557 10.79 1.55 40.38
C ILE A 557 10.72 2.89 39.64
N ALA A 558 10.92 4.01 40.34
CA ALA A 558 10.93 5.34 39.74
C ALA A 558 12.01 5.46 38.64
N GLY A 559 13.25 5.01 38.90
CA GLY A 559 14.32 5.02 37.90
C GLY A 559 13.99 4.15 36.67
N ARG A 560 13.32 3.01 36.85
CA ARG A 560 12.87 2.18 35.71
C ARG A 560 11.74 2.84 34.92
N CYS A 561 10.84 3.57 35.57
CA CYS A 561 9.84 4.40 34.90
C CYS A 561 10.51 5.48 34.06
N GLU A 562 11.55 6.15 34.57
CA GLU A 562 12.32 7.15 33.79
C GLU A 562 12.90 6.56 32.51
N THR A 563 13.37 5.31 32.51
CA THR A 563 13.85 4.64 31.28
C THR A 563 12.74 4.51 30.23
N VAL A 564 11.53 4.13 30.65
CA VAL A 564 10.37 4.02 29.74
C VAL A 564 9.93 5.41 29.24
N LEU A 565 9.96 6.43 30.11
CA LEU A 565 9.64 7.81 29.75
C LEU A 565 10.66 8.37 28.75
N ASN A 566 11.96 8.18 28.98
CA ASN A 566 13.02 8.57 28.04
C ASN A 566 12.85 7.89 26.67
N THR A 567 12.55 6.59 26.67
CA THR A 567 12.31 5.81 25.45
C THR A 567 11.15 6.40 24.65
N THR A 568 10.00 6.62 25.29
CA THR A 568 8.78 7.12 24.62
C THR A 568 8.96 8.57 24.15
N MET A 569 9.67 9.41 24.91
CA MET A 569 10.00 10.77 24.50
C MET A 569 10.92 10.80 23.28
N ALA A 570 11.93 9.92 23.21
CA ALA A 570 12.79 9.77 22.03
C ALA A 570 12.03 9.31 20.78
N GLU A 571 11.00 8.49 20.94
CA GLU A 571 10.09 8.14 19.84
C GLU A 571 9.20 9.30 19.39
N PHE A 572 8.70 10.13 20.33
CA PHE A 572 7.94 11.32 19.98
C PHE A 572 8.79 12.34 19.21
N ASP A 573 10.07 12.49 19.57
CA ASP A 573 11.01 13.30 18.82
C ASP A 573 11.33 12.71 17.43
N THR A 574 11.48 11.38 17.36
CA THR A 574 11.67 10.69 16.06
C THR A 574 10.50 10.93 15.12
N TYR A 575 9.27 10.90 15.62
CA TYR A 575 8.09 11.32 14.86
C TYR A 575 8.20 12.77 14.41
N HIS A 576 8.59 13.69 15.30
CA HIS A 576 8.73 15.11 14.98
C HIS A 576 9.69 15.34 13.82
N ALA A 577 10.88 14.73 13.88
CA ALA A 577 11.91 14.83 12.85
C ALA A 577 11.44 14.23 11.52
N GLN A 578 10.97 12.99 11.52
CA GLN A 578 10.53 12.30 10.29
C GLN A 578 9.30 12.97 9.65
N ARG A 579 8.34 13.44 10.45
CA ARG A 579 7.20 14.21 9.95
C ARG A 579 7.69 15.51 9.28
N GLY A 580 8.68 16.18 9.85
CA GLY A 580 9.31 17.36 9.23
C GLY A 580 9.84 17.04 7.84
N GLU A 581 10.66 16.00 7.73
CA GLU A 581 11.20 15.52 6.45
C GLU A 581 10.10 15.14 5.45
N ASP A 582 9.10 14.36 5.88
CA ASP A 582 8.02 13.86 5.02
C ASP A 582 7.21 15.03 4.42
N PHE A 583 6.82 16.02 5.23
CA PHE A 583 6.04 17.16 4.73
C PHE A 583 6.88 18.11 3.88
N THR A 584 8.16 18.29 4.19
CA THR A 584 9.08 19.03 3.32
C THR A 584 9.20 18.35 1.96
N GLN A 585 9.38 17.02 1.93
CA GLN A 585 9.47 16.28 0.68
C GLN A 585 8.15 16.34 -0.11
N ILE A 586 6.99 16.22 0.54
CA ILE A 586 5.67 16.37 -0.10
C ILE A 586 5.55 17.75 -0.76
N ALA A 587 5.94 18.81 -0.04
CA ALA A 587 5.82 20.18 -0.54
C ALA A 587 6.75 20.43 -1.74
N VAL A 588 8.01 19.99 -1.65
CA VAL A 588 9.00 20.14 -2.72
C VAL A 588 8.57 19.35 -3.96
N GLU A 589 8.20 18.08 -3.81
CA GLU A 589 7.75 17.23 -4.92
C GLU A 589 6.54 17.84 -5.65
N TYR A 590 5.57 18.38 -4.90
CA TYR A 590 4.42 19.06 -5.48
C TYR A 590 4.85 20.31 -6.26
N LEU A 591 5.66 21.18 -5.66
CA LEU A 591 6.09 22.42 -6.29
C LEU A 591 6.92 22.15 -7.55
N ASP A 592 7.88 21.23 -7.48
CA ASP A 592 8.74 20.88 -8.62
C ASP A 592 7.91 20.27 -9.75
N SER A 593 6.95 19.39 -9.44
CA SER A 593 6.03 18.81 -10.43
C SER A 593 5.15 19.87 -11.12
N GLU A 594 4.66 20.86 -10.37
CA GLU A 594 3.87 21.95 -10.93
C GLU A 594 4.72 22.89 -11.79
N ILE A 595 5.92 23.25 -11.32
CA ILE A 595 6.87 24.08 -12.06
C ILE A 595 7.17 23.41 -13.40
N GLU A 596 7.56 22.13 -13.38
CA GLU A 596 7.88 21.38 -14.59
C GLU A 596 6.71 21.36 -15.57
N LEU A 597 5.50 21.08 -15.09
CA LEU A 597 4.30 21.11 -15.94
C LEU A 597 4.11 22.48 -16.60
N TYR A 598 4.11 23.55 -15.81
CA TYR A 598 3.81 24.89 -16.32
C TYR A 598 4.91 25.41 -17.26
N GLU A 599 6.17 25.05 -17.02
CA GLU A 599 7.27 25.35 -17.94
C GLU A 599 7.08 24.66 -19.30
N GLN A 600 6.72 23.37 -19.30
CA GLN A 600 6.45 22.63 -20.53
C GLN A 600 5.24 23.18 -21.28
N VAL A 601 4.15 23.52 -20.57
CA VAL A 601 2.97 24.19 -21.16
C VAL A 601 3.36 25.53 -21.78
N LEU A 602 4.10 26.36 -21.05
CA LEU A 602 4.54 27.66 -21.53
C LEU A 602 5.42 27.54 -22.79
N GLN A 603 6.33 26.56 -22.82
CA GLN A 603 7.18 26.29 -23.98
C GLN A 603 6.33 25.94 -25.22
N LYS A 604 5.35 25.03 -25.07
CA LYS A 604 4.46 24.62 -26.17
C LYS A 604 3.61 25.81 -26.68
N LEU A 605 3.01 26.58 -25.77
CA LEU A 605 2.22 27.77 -26.13
C LEU A 605 3.05 28.85 -26.82
N LYS A 606 4.28 29.11 -26.35
CA LYS A 606 5.21 30.02 -27.03
C LYS A 606 5.57 29.54 -28.44
N ALA A 607 5.78 28.25 -28.63
CA ALA A 607 6.05 27.68 -29.95
C ALA A 607 4.85 27.85 -30.90
N ALA A 608 3.63 27.55 -30.43
CA ALA A 608 2.41 27.76 -31.24
C ALA A 608 2.18 29.24 -31.58
N ARG A 609 2.41 30.16 -30.63
CA ARG A 609 2.26 31.60 -30.85
C ARG A 609 3.22 32.15 -31.91
N ARG A 610 4.45 31.60 -32.00
CA ARG A 610 5.45 32.05 -32.99
C ARG A 610 4.98 31.86 -34.43
N VAL A 611 4.12 30.89 -34.72
CA VAL A 611 3.59 30.64 -36.07
C VAL A 611 2.79 31.82 -36.62
N PHE A 612 2.28 32.69 -35.74
CA PHE A 612 1.54 33.89 -36.12
C PHE A 612 2.42 35.15 -36.24
N THR A 613 3.75 35.02 -36.16
CA THR A 613 4.69 36.12 -36.46
C THR A 613 5.22 36.00 -37.88
N PRO A 614 5.69 37.09 -38.52
CA PRO A 614 6.28 37.02 -39.86
C PRO A 614 7.45 36.04 -39.97
N GLU A 615 8.25 35.91 -38.91
CA GLU A 615 9.38 34.98 -38.86
C GLU A 615 8.92 33.52 -38.77
N GLY A 616 8.00 33.20 -37.85
CA GLY A 616 7.54 31.82 -37.67
C GLY A 616 6.56 31.36 -38.76
N ALA A 617 5.93 32.29 -39.47
CA ALA A 617 5.17 32.02 -40.67
C ALA A 617 6.02 31.42 -41.79
N ALA A 618 7.26 31.91 -41.95
CA ALA A 618 8.19 31.41 -42.95
C ALA A 618 8.65 29.98 -42.67
N ASP A 619 8.55 29.53 -41.41
CA ASP A 619 8.89 28.15 -41.00
C ASP A 619 7.78 27.14 -41.33
N LEU A 620 6.58 27.58 -41.75
CA LEU A 620 5.51 26.67 -42.14
C LEU A 620 5.83 25.95 -43.45
N PRO A 621 5.42 24.67 -43.60
CA PRO A 621 5.64 23.93 -44.84
C PRO A 621 5.05 24.64 -46.06
N SER A 622 5.81 24.77 -47.14
CA SER A 622 5.34 25.29 -48.43
C SER A 622 4.32 24.34 -49.08
N GLY A 623 3.40 24.89 -49.87
CA GLY A 623 2.37 24.12 -50.60
C GLY A 623 1.06 23.90 -49.82
N PRO A 624 0.16 23.03 -50.29
CA PRO A 624 -1.17 22.83 -49.68
C PRO A 624 -1.12 22.38 -48.22
N ARG A 625 -2.18 22.70 -47.46
CA ARG A 625 -2.37 22.24 -46.08
C ARG A 625 -2.49 20.71 -46.05
N LYS A 626 -1.79 20.08 -45.13
CA LYS A 626 -1.98 18.66 -44.81
C LYS A 626 -2.91 18.54 -43.61
N PRO A 627 -3.99 17.74 -43.69
CA PRO A 627 -4.90 17.49 -42.57
C PRO A 627 -4.17 17.04 -41.32
N SER A 628 -4.62 17.52 -40.16
CA SER A 628 -4.12 17.07 -38.87
C SER A 628 -4.52 15.62 -38.59
N ILE A 629 -3.71 14.90 -37.81
CA ILE A 629 -4.02 13.53 -37.38
C ILE A 629 -5.30 13.45 -36.54
N TYR A 630 -5.74 14.58 -35.98
CA TYR A 630 -6.92 14.68 -35.14
C TYR A 630 -8.21 14.94 -35.93
N GLU A 631 -8.13 15.38 -37.19
CA GLU A 631 -9.31 15.69 -38.02
C GLU A 631 -10.20 14.46 -38.27
N LYS A 632 -9.61 13.27 -38.25
CA LYS A 632 -10.37 12.00 -38.34
C LYS A 632 -11.39 11.83 -37.21
N HIS A 633 -11.20 12.52 -36.08
CA HIS A 633 -12.08 12.45 -34.91
C HIS A 633 -13.15 13.54 -34.90
N LEU A 634 -13.20 14.44 -35.89
CA LEU A 634 -14.24 15.49 -35.96
C LEU A 634 -15.65 14.92 -36.17
N CYS A 635 -15.76 13.71 -36.72
CA CYS A 635 -17.02 13.02 -36.98
C CYS A 635 -17.42 12.07 -35.84
N GLU A 636 -16.58 11.90 -34.82
CA GLU A 636 -16.94 11.13 -33.64
C GLU A 636 -17.94 11.96 -32.82
N ALA A 637 -19.22 11.61 -32.92
CA ALA A 637 -20.28 12.31 -32.19
C ALA A 637 -20.20 12.00 -30.69
N GLY A 638 -19.70 12.96 -29.89
CA GLY A 638 -19.83 12.96 -28.44
C GLY A 638 -18.57 13.44 -27.70
N PRO A 639 -18.70 13.92 -26.44
CA PRO A 639 -17.55 14.22 -25.60
C PRO A 639 -16.70 12.97 -25.43
N ARG A 640 -15.37 13.09 -25.55
CA ARG A 640 -14.49 11.97 -25.17
C ARG A 640 -14.65 11.73 -23.67
N PRO A 641 -14.95 10.49 -23.24
CA PRO A 641 -15.05 10.20 -21.82
C PRO A 641 -13.71 10.51 -21.14
N SER A 642 -13.77 11.27 -20.05
CA SER A 642 -12.59 11.57 -19.22
C SER A 642 -11.92 10.26 -18.80
N VAL A 643 -10.59 10.23 -18.89
CA VAL A 643 -9.82 9.04 -18.51
C VAL A 643 -9.97 8.81 -17.01
N LEU A 644 -10.36 7.61 -16.60
CA LEU A 644 -10.43 7.27 -15.19
C LEU A 644 -9.04 7.39 -14.56
N LEU A 645 -8.93 8.24 -13.54
CA LEU A 645 -7.67 8.46 -12.85
C LEU A 645 -7.34 7.28 -11.93
N PRO A 646 -6.08 6.83 -11.90
CA PRO A 646 -5.62 5.89 -10.88
C PRO A 646 -5.77 6.50 -9.48
N GLN A 647 -6.29 5.72 -8.53
CA GLN A 647 -6.41 6.12 -7.13
C GLN A 647 -5.21 5.62 -6.32
N PRO A 648 -4.77 6.36 -5.29
CA PRO A 648 -3.78 5.84 -4.36
C PRO A 648 -4.30 4.56 -3.71
N THR A 649 -3.40 3.66 -3.30
CA THR A 649 -3.81 2.48 -2.54
C THR A 649 -4.47 2.91 -1.22
N ALA A 650 -5.39 2.09 -0.71
CA ALA A 650 -5.96 2.35 0.61
C ALA A 650 -4.87 2.21 1.68
N HIS A 651 -4.81 3.15 2.62
CA HIS A 651 -3.98 2.99 3.80
C HIS A 651 -4.49 1.80 4.62
N VAL A 652 -3.62 1.13 5.37
CA VAL A 652 -3.99 -0.05 6.20
C VAL A 652 -5.06 0.29 7.24
N TYR A 653 -5.14 1.55 7.64
CA TYR A 653 -6.14 2.07 8.58
C TYR A 653 -7.29 2.84 7.91
N ASP A 654 -7.28 2.99 6.58
CA ASP A 654 -8.44 3.55 5.90
C ASP A 654 -9.60 2.56 6.07
N ALA A 655 -10.81 3.07 6.34
CA ALA A 655 -11.99 2.22 6.41
C ALA A 655 -12.10 1.45 5.09
N ALA A 656 -12.27 0.12 5.17
CA ALA A 656 -12.42 -0.70 3.98
C ALA A 656 -13.54 -0.08 3.13
N PRO A 657 -13.29 0.20 1.83
CA PRO A 657 -14.34 0.74 0.99
C PRO A 657 -15.49 -0.27 1.04
N ILE A 658 -16.68 0.22 1.43
CA ILE A 658 -17.92 -0.50 1.20
C ILE A 658 -17.96 -0.71 -0.31
N ARG A 659 -17.56 -1.90 -0.78
CA ARG A 659 -17.63 -2.21 -2.21
C ARG A 659 -19.10 -2.12 -2.59
N PRO A 660 -19.53 -1.21 -3.46
CA PRO A 660 -20.84 -1.37 -4.07
C PRO A 660 -20.76 -2.63 -4.92
N MET A 661 -21.59 -3.62 -4.60
CA MET A 661 -21.89 -4.68 -5.57
C MET A 661 -22.46 -4.00 -6.80
N SER A 662 -21.76 -4.14 -7.93
CA SER A 662 -22.19 -3.78 -9.28
C SER A 662 -22.66 -2.33 -9.50
N ALA A 663 -21.81 -1.53 -10.12
CA ALA A 663 -22.25 -0.39 -10.91
C ALA A 663 -21.45 -0.35 -12.21
N VAL A 664 -21.88 -1.19 -13.16
CA VAL A 664 -21.71 -0.88 -14.58
C VAL A 664 -22.57 0.36 -14.84
N GLY A 665 -21.92 1.46 -15.20
CA GLY A 665 -22.45 2.62 -15.92
C GLY A 665 -23.79 3.20 -15.45
N MET A 666 -23.75 4.33 -14.73
CA MET A 666 -24.69 5.43 -14.99
C MET A 666 -23.97 6.76 -14.82
N LEU A 667 -23.75 7.42 -15.96
CA LEU A 667 -23.59 8.88 -16.07
C LEU A 667 -24.84 9.54 -15.49
N ILE A 668 -24.67 10.50 -14.59
CA ILE A 668 -25.73 11.43 -14.21
C ILE A 668 -25.34 12.78 -14.77
N ASP A 669 -25.97 13.15 -15.89
CA ASP A 669 -26.22 14.53 -16.26
C ASP A 669 -27.73 14.80 -16.19
N GLY A 670 -28.08 15.95 -15.63
CA GLY A 670 -29.34 16.18 -14.91
C GLY A 670 -30.54 16.64 -15.74
N LEU A 671 -31.65 16.91 -15.03
CA LEU A 671 -32.71 17.84 -15.44
C LEU A 671 -33.62 18.18 -14.24
N ALA A 672 -33.98 19.45 -14.16
CA ALA A 672 -34.80 20.09 -13.13
C ALA A 672 -36.24 19.59 -13.08
N GLY A 673 -36.88 19.64 -11.89
CA GLY A 673 -38.35 19.59 -11.80
C GLY A 673 -38.95 19.22 -10.43
N SER A 674 -39.26 20.25 -9.64
CA SER A 674 -40.44 20.34 -8.75
C SER A 674 -40.61 19.40 -7.53
N GLY A 675 -40.47 19.99 -6.33
CA GLY A 675 -41.62 20.18 -5.44
C GLY A 675 -41.81 19.27 -4.21
N SER A 676 -41.60 19.87 -3.03
CA SER A 676 -42.13 19.53 -1.68
C SER A 676 -41.55 18.30 -0.96
N GLY A 677 -41.17 18.31 0.31
CA GLY A 677 -41.20 19.31 1.38
C GLY A 677 -40.63 18.72 2.67
N PHE A 678 -40.27 19.60 3.62
CA PHE A 678 -39.80 19.37 5.01
C PHE A 678 -38.38 18.82 5.21
N ARG A 679 -37.55 19.30 6.15
CA ARG A 679 -37.29 20.59 6.81
C ARG A 679 -36.10 20.32 7.75
N ASP A 680 -35.17 21.29 7.81
CA ASP A 680 -34.23 21.58 8.90
C ASP A 680 -33.04 20.63 9.18
N ALA A 681 -31.86 21.00 8.67
CA ALA A 681 -30.65 21.27 9.48
C ALA A 681 -29.56 21.99 8.63
N GLU A 682 -29.54 23.32 8.73
CA GLU A 682 -28.38 24.21 8.51
C GLU A 682 -27.12 23.68 9.22
N ARG A 683 -25.86 24.00 8.93
CA ARG A 683 -25.02 24.82 8.02
C ARG A 683 -23.59 24.47 8.51
N GLY A 684 -22.48 24.46 7.78
CA GLY A 684 -22.13 24.89 6.44
C GLY A 684 -20.61 25.09 6.40
N SER A 685 -19.96 24.70 5.30
CA SER A 685 -18.87 25.45 4.67
C SER A 685 -18.58 24.83 3.29
N GLY A 686 -19.50 25.07 2.37
CA GLY A 686 -19.23 24.92 0.94
C GLY A 686 -18.48 26.15 0.45
N LEU A 687 -17.25 25.94 -0.02
CA LEU A 687 -16.54 26.90 -0.86
C LEU A 687 -16.95 26.62 -2.31
N LYS A 688 -17.71 27.58 -2.86
CA LYS A 688 -18.07 27.68 -4.28
C LYS A 688 -16.80 27.85 -5.10
N PHE A 689 -16.58 27.04 -6.13
CA PHE A 689 -15.72 27.40 -7.24
C PHE A 689 -16.44 27.13 -8.58
N TRP A 690 -16.79 28.25 -9.21
CA TRP A 690 -17.06 28.56 -10.62
C TRP A 690 -18.43 28.25 -11.24
N SER A 691 -18.79 29.21 -12.09
CA SER A 691 -20.09 29.56 -12.68
C SER A 691 -20.15 29.15 -14.13
#